data_AF-A0A1Q2MGB0-F1
#
_entry.id   AF-A0A1Q2MGB0-F1
#
_cell.length_a   1.000
_cell.length_b   1.000
_cell.length_c   1.000
_cell.angle_alpha   90.00
_cell.angle_beta   90.00
_cell.angle_gamma   90.00
#
_symmetry.space_group_name_H-M   'P 1'
#
loop_
_entity.id
_entity.type
_entity.pdbx_description
1 polymer ?
#
loop_
_entity_poly.entity_id
_entity_poly.type
_entity_poly.pdbx_seq_one_letter_code
_entity_poly.pdbx_strand_id
1 'polypeptide(L)'
;MNDNRQIETNKSILIIAALILSPLVCGSYADYKPLKPQDQLRRLYAPYSMQELNCYALNYCENLFDKRVNLISYTHLNYDIPSWDAWHLHFPDDNARLIESLVYEDQYSPVVRLELVRRLTKGIMKARYPGTRAYYSFRHRNDGKTFLIFEDEDTNKLRLSTWGDYVMGYVKTGFTARYGKDIIDIEDCEYADTPEGAGRMSVARIKTDENGIVVTDGGASRYWNESPFVFEREFTCGTREIDFTGKYWFSNEDMPPEFAFSAAGADSIDITIGDHMINFGSSWKDAESFIHLPDRKTVYSSKADGNISFDNPDFNYFILRKGVNWTGRGYSMAMLVIFDKRPQQMKAAAEGGYGEIKLTYDKENSRAGGRVWICPFDWINHNDMDYVFSNAESFLKTGKLMHNGYPSQQIFDNIPAGLAAGAYLLAKYGDPSAQTALIQAEAAADAILLPELDGMTLDHRVFSEARAAAWMIRAGKLTENQRLVDKYTPWLQRVMKRMLSAESSYDGSGWVSGWRHFYATRAVWLAYEATENPEYLEAYQRAMDVYDIDKDGIYRNGEKMASPGDADETYFGSLPLGAWGHAGMLDKADMLINLEVPAGQKSGVSPETPLKELWHDGGAGPWTQDDAQPNFAGFCLRGLNIPQKAKTFTPLASFPLYDEQGNVTATYKPMVNNPYLPDSGCELLVRGGENIDLDYSVTEINFKPGWAEEKQFLVQDGGELEGGIRKINYGDKTPIYKFDAAGAANAAVDMVLQGNALTVDVSPDGKRWFQRLNTWSDESVKDSIDVSFLTGSRDELIKIDVITPSGDASVLKQDKNTQLLREHCRYVGRGGHFIYELDTDGLTECHLEFVMGNGYNVEFSADGEYWNDGLNERFKEVRDGAKTVDAAWLRIADVTPYLNENGSIYVRFSNNDSFENYQNTGAFLRRLTVYGIFDSDSVYVRFGNCPFGRREQAALSGLTFRKWSKKQKFNN
;
A
#
# COMPACT_ATOMS: atom_id res chain seq x y z
N MET A 1 4.40 -55.57 63.54
CA MET A 1 5.63 -56.06 64.21
C MET A 1 6.77 -55.16 63.78
N ASN A 2 7.37 -54.49 64.76
CA ASN A 2 8.71 -53.88 64.84
C ASN A 2 9.27 -53.00 63.72
N ASP A 3 9.58 -51.76 64.17
CA ASP A 3 10.65 -50.87 63.73
C ASP A 3 12.00 -51.58 63.51
N ASN A 4 12.84 -51.13 62.57
CA ASN A 4 13.83 -50.05 62.78
C ASN A 4 15.01 -50.07 61.75
N ARG A 5 15.49 -48.85 61.43
CA ARG A 5 16.79 -48.42 60.83
C ARG A 5 16.99 -48.57 59.30
N GLN A 6 17.00 -47.49 58.50
CA GLN A 6 17.94 -46.36 58.31
C GLN A 6 19.25 -46.67 57.54
N ILE A 7 19.44 -45.90 56.43
CA ILE A 7 20.70 -45.37 55.84
C ILE A 7 21.47 -46.43 54.99
N GLU A 8 21.85 -46.25 53.72
CA GLU A 8 22.11 -45.08 52.87
C GLU A 8 22.30 -45.48 51.38
N THR A 9 22.19 -44.49 50.49
CA THR A 9 22.85 -44.33 49.16
C THR A 9 22.41 -45.14 47.93
N ASN A 10 22.16 -44.36 46.86
CA ASN A 10 22.34 -44.67 45.42
C ASN A 10 21.25 -45.43 44.66
N LYS A 11 20.04 -44.86 44.54
CA LYS A 11 19.12 -45.15 43.41
C LYS A 11 18.34 -43.93 42.90
N SER A 12 19.04 -42.84 42.58
CA SER A 12 18.48 -41.71 41.81
C SER A 12 19.23 -41.40 40.51
N ILE A 13 19.98 -42.36 39.95
CA ILE A 13 20.78 -42.16 38.72
C ILE A 13 20.24 -42.95 37.51
N LEU A 14 19.08 -43.60 37.61
CA LEU A 14 18.56 -44.45 36.52
C LEU A 14 17.27 -43.97 35.81
N ILE A 15 16.92 -42.68 35.92
CA ILE A 15 15.84 -42.04 35.11
C ILE A 15 16.34 -40.80 34.33
N ILE A 16 17.59 -40.36 34.53
CA ILE A 16 18.18 -39.23 33.77
C ILE A 16 18.93 -39.70 32.50
N ALA A 17 19.17 -41.01 32.34
CA ALA A 17 19.91 -41.54 31.18
C ALA A 17 19.04 -41.95 29.97
N ALA A 18 17.70 -41.86 30.07
CA ALA A 18 16.80 -42.08 28.93
C ALA A 18 16.29 -40.78 28.27
N LEU A 19 16.76 -39.62 28.76
CA LEU A 19 16.46 -38.28 28.22
C LEU A 19 17.69 -37.62 27.56
N ILE A 20 18.82 -38.33 27.42
CA ILE A 20 20.10 -37.78 26.92
C ILE A 20 20.63 -38.50 25.66
N LEU A 21 19.87 -39.44 25.06
CA LEU A 21 20.28 -40.10 23.80
C LEU A 21 19.14 -40.12 22.77
N SER A 22 18.72 -38.92 22.36
CA SER A 22 18.04 -38.73 21.06
C SER A 22 18.47 -37.43 20.35
N PRO A 23 19.77 -37.19 20.08
CA PRO A 23 20.16 -36.56 18.82
C PRO A 23 20.53 -37.67 17.82
N LEU A 24 20.26 -37.48 16.53
CA LEU A 24 20.27 -38.47 15.41
C LEU A 24 18.89 -39.12 15.27
N VAL A 25 17.93 -38.61 14.49
CA VAL A 25 18.03 -38.11 13.10
C VAL A 25 16.97 -37.01 12.92
N CYS A 26 17.33 -35.76 13.23
CA CYS A 26 16.73 -34.60 12.60
C CYS A 26 17.78 -34.12 11.60
N GLY A 27 17.46 -34.15 10.30
CA GLY A 27 18.31 -33.54 9.28
C GLY A 27 18.59 -32.10 9.71
N SER A 28 19.85 -31.79 9.96
CA SER A 28 20.31 -30.47 10.36
C SER A 28 20.13 -29.48 9.21
N TYR A 29 19.01 -28.78 9.18
CA TYR A 29 18.84 -27.51 8.47
C TYR A 29 19.17 -26.31 9.40
N ALA A 30 19.99 -26.51 10.45
CA ALA A 30 20.19 -25.55 11.54
C ALA A 30 21.44 -24.64 11.43
N ASP A 31 22.27 -24.76 10.38
CA ASP A 31 23.51 -23.98 10.23
C ASP A 31 23.43 -22.90 9.13
N TYR A 32 22.27 -22.28 8.92
CA TYR A 32 22.18 -21.20 7.94
C TYR A 32 22.54 -19.84 8.55
N LYS A 33 23.65 -19.25 8.11
CA LYS A 33 23.90 -17.80 8.29
C LYS A 33 22.81 -16.97 7.58
N PRO A 34 22.37 -15.82 8.11
CA PRO A 34 21.51 -14.88 7.37
C PRO A 34 22.10 -14.60 5.98
N LEU A 35 21.28 -14.68 4.94
CA LEU A 35 21.74 -14.65 3.55
C LEU A 35 22.16 -13.22 3.16
N LYS A 36 23.29 -13.09 2.46
CA LYS A 36 23.75 -11.85 1.83
C LYS A 36 23.13 -11.75 0.42
N PRO A 37 22.86 -10.56 -0.16
CA PRO A 37 22.33 -10.41 -1.52
C PRO A 37 23.15 -11.06 -2.64
N GLN A 38 24.45 -11.30 -2.40
CA GLN A 38 25.33 -12.05 -3.30
C GLN A 38 25.36 -13.57 -3.05
N ASP A 39 24.78 -14.03 -1.94
CA ASP A 39 24.54 -15.46 -1.76
C ASP A 39 23.47 -15.82 -2.78
N GLN A 40 23.87 -16.53 -3.84
CA GLN A 40 22.94 -17.02 -4.83
C GLN A 40 21.91 -17.90 -4.12
N LEU A 41 20.72 -17.35 -3.84
CA LEU A 41 19.48 -18.09 -3.48
C LEU A 41 19.29 -19.31 -4.40
N ARG A 42 19.91 -19.23 -5.58
CA ARG A 42 19.76 -20.03 -6.78
C ARG A 42 19.92 -21.54 -6.66
N ARG A 43 20.51 -22.09 -5.59
CA ARG A 43 20.83 -23.54 -5.55
C ARG A 43 20.64 -24.26 -4.22
N LEU A 44 20.30 -23.54 -3.14
CA LEU A 44 20.24 -24.16 -1.81
C LEU A 44 19.03 -25.08 -1.61
N TYR A 45 17.97 -24.86 -2.38
CA TYR A 45 16.68 -25.52 -2.19
C TYR A 45 16.22 -26.32 -3.42
N ALA A 46 17.05 -26.36 -4.47
CA ALA A 46 16.79 -27.12 -5.69
C ALA A 46 17.25 -28.59 -5.53
N PRO A 47 16.59 -29.56 -6.18
CA PRO A 47 15.34 -29.42 -6.93
C PRO A 47 14.12 -29.20 -6.01
N TYR A 48 13.06 -28.59 -6.54
CA TYR A 48 11.82 -28.33 -5.79
C TYR A 48 10.69 -29.26 -6.21
N SER A 49 9.90 -29.67 -5.24
CA SER A 49 8.51 -30.04 -5.45
C SER A 49 7.61 -28.79 -5.57
N MET A 50 6.42 -28.94 -6.17
CA MET A 50 5.40 -27.88 -6.18
C MET A 50 5.03 -27.41 -4.76
N GLN A 51 5.00 -28.34 -3.81
CA GLN A 51 4.72 -28.07 -2.42
C GLN A 51 5.78 -27.16 -1.78
N GLU A 52 7.06 -27.45 -2.02
CA GLU A 52 8.16 -26.63 -1.52
C GLU A 52 8.12 -25.22 -2.14
N LEU A 53 7.88 -25.11 -3.46
CA LEU A 53 7.70 -23.82 -4.12
C LEU A 53 6.56 -23.01 -3.48
N ASN A 54 5.45 -23.66 -3.13
CA ASN A 54 4.36 -23.00 -2.43
C ASN A 54 4.78 -22.49 -1.04
N CYS A 55 5.43 -23.33 -0.23
CA CYS A 55 5.89 -22.97 1.10
C CYS A 55 6.85 -21.77 1.04
N TYR A 56 7.85 -21.82 0.14
CA TYR A 56 8.83 -20.76 -0.02
C TYR A 56 8.21 -19.47 -0.52
N ALA A 57 7.27 -19.54 -1.46
CA ALA A 57 6.49 -18.39 -1.89
C ALA A 57 5.81 -17.70 -0.69
N LEU A 58 4.92 -18.40 0.02
CA LEU A 58 4.15 -17.77 1.09
C LEU A 58 5.02 -17.31 2.27
N ASN A 59 6.09 -18.04 2.59
CA ASN A 59 7.08 -17.61 3.58
C ASN A 59 7.84 -16.37 3.14
N TYR A 60 8.17 -16.24 1.85
CA TYR A 60 8.81 -15.05 1.31
C TYR A 60 7.89 -13.83 1.41
N CYS A 61 6.64 -13.97 1.00
CA CYS A 61 5.63 -12.90 1.16
C CYS A 61 5.48 -12.47 2.62
N GLU A 62 5.29 -13.42 3.54
CA GLU A 62 5.21 -13.10 4.96
C GLU A 62 6.49 -12.42 5.47
N ASN A 63 7.65 -12.87 4.99
CA ASN A 63 8.92 -12.29 5.39
C ASN A 63 9.07 -10.83 4.95
N LEU A 64 8.39 -10.41 3.89
CA LEU A 64 8.36 -9.03 3.39
C LEU A 64 7.30 -8.14 4.07
N PHE A 65 6.58 -8.64 5.06
CA PHE A 65 5.56 -7.88 5.78
C PHE A 65 6.15 -6.68 6.54
N ASP A 66 5.54 -5.50 6.37
CA ASP A 66 5.87 -4.26 7.08
C ASP A 66 4.80 -3.94 8.12
N LYS A 67 5.14 -4.14 9.40
CA LYS A 67 4.20 -3.95 10.52
C LYS A 67 3.72 -2.50 10.71
N ARG A 68 4.39 -1.50 10.13
CA ARG A 68 3.99 -0.08 10.28
C ARG A 68 2.72 0.22 9.52
N VAL A 69 2.57 -0.43 8.37
CA VAL A 69 1.47 -0.19 7.42
C VAL A 69 0.57 -1.41 7.27
N ASN A 70 0.97 -2.55 7.85
CA ASN A 70 0.29 -3.84 7.75
C ASN A 70 0.12 -4.33 6.30
N LEU A 71 1.14 -4.11 5.48
CA LEU A 71 1.19 -4.55 4.09
C LEU A 71 2.56 -5.14 3.83
N ILE A 72 2.64 -6.00 2.82
CA ILE A 72 3.91 -6.53 2.31
C ILE A 72 4.58 -5.50 1.43
N SER A 73 5.89 -5.32 1.66
CA SER A 73 6.75 -4.42 0.90
C SER A 73 7.60 -5.23 -0.07
N TYR A 74 7.30 -5.16 -1.37
CA TYR A 74 8.15 -5.75 -2.39
C TYR A 74 9.36 -4.83 -2.62
N THR A 75 10.39 -5.01 -1.79
CA THR A 75 11.68 -4.36 -1.98
C THR A 75 12.49 -5.14 -3.01
N HIS A 76 12.76 -4.57 -4.18
CA HIS A 76 13.80 -5.11 -5.06
C HIS A 76 15.11 -5.15 -4.26
N LEU A 77 15.63 -6.36 -4.08
CA LEU A 77 16.74 -6.74 -3.22
C LEU A 77 17.89 -5.71 -3.28
N ASN A 78 18.07 -4.88 -2.23
CA ASN A 78 19.34 -4.24 -1.81
C ASN A 78 19.15 -3.10 -0.76
N TYR A 79 18.46 -3.36 0.36
CA TYR A 79 18.29 -2.40 1.48
C TYR A 79 19.60 -1.85 2.09
N ASP A 80 20.75 -2.41 1.69
CA ASP A 80 22.07 -2.16 2.27
C ASP A 80 22.95 -1.17 1.49
N ILE A 81 22.56 -0.75 0.28
CA ILE A 81 23.35 0.16 -0.56
C ILE A 81 22.76 1.59 -0.45
N PRO A 82 23.51 2.59 0.05
CA PRO A 82 23.01 3.96 0.24
C PRO A 82 22.50 4.66 -1.03
N SER A 83 22.97 4.23 -2.20
CA SER A 83 22.53 4.76 -3.49
C SER A 83 21.28 4.05 -4.03
N TRP A 84 20.90 2.90 -3.48
CA TRP A 84 19.81 2.05 -3.96
C TRP A 84 18.83 1.79 -2.82
N ASP A 85 18.40 2.85 -2.12
CA ASP A 85 17.37 2.72 -1.10
C ASP A 85 16.21 1.89 -1.67
N ALA A 86 15.96 0.75 -1.03
CA ALA A 86 15.10 -0.28 -1.57
C ALA A 86 13.68 0.24 -1.51
N TRP A 87 13.07 0.39 -2.68
CA TRP A 87 11.74 0.97 -2.81
C TRP A 87 10.78 0.17 -1.93
N HIS A 88 10.26 0.78 -0.87
CA HIS A 88 9.20 0.18 -0.06
C HIS A 88 7.87 0.38 -0.79
N LEU A 89 7.70 -0.39 -1.86
CA LEU A 89 6.45 -0.45 -2.59
C LEU A 89 5.55 -1.47 -1.91
N HIS A 90 4.46 -0.97 -1.34
CA HIS A 90 3.35 -1.82 -0.93
C HIS A 90 2.30 -1.74 -2.02
N PHE A 91 1.89 -2.85 -2.58
CA PHE A 91 0.77 -2.90 -3.51
C PHE A 91 -0.44 -3.50 -2.76
N PRO A 92 -1.35 -2.71 -2.17
CA PRO A 92 -2.56 -3.23 -1.55
C PRO A 92 -3.33 -4.22 -2.43
N ASP A 93 -3.27 -4.05 -3.75
CA ASP A 93 -3.85 -4.96 -4.74
C ASP A 93 -3.19 -6.36 -4.70
N ASP A 94 -1.86 -6.44 -4.62
CA ASP A 94 -1.09 -7.69 -4.52
C ASP A 94 -1.32 -8.36 -3.16
N ASN A 95 -1.43 -7.54 -2.11
CA ASN A 95 -1.78 -8.01 -0.78
C ASN A 95 -3.20 -8.61 -0.77
N ALA A 96 -4.13 -8.06 -1.55
CA ALA A 96 -5.47 -8.63 -1.72
C ALA A 96 -5.42 -10.00 -2.41
N ARG A 97 -4.61 -10.14 -3.46
CA ARG A 97 -4.35 -11.43 -4.13
C ARG A 97 -3.74 -12.44 -3.15
N LEU A 98 -2.79 -12.00 -2.33
CA LEU A 98 -2.16 -12.86 -1.33
C LEU A 98 -3.14 -13.31 -0.25
N ILE A 99 -4.05 -12.45 0.22
CA ILE A 99 -5.07 -12.87 1.19
C ILE A 99 -5.87 -14.05 0.63
N GLU A 100 -6.30 -13.99 -0.63
CA GLU A 100 -6.97 -15.13 -1.25
C GLU A 100 -6.07 -16.38 -1.32
N SER A 101 -4.78 -16.24 -1.65
CA SER A 101 -3.81 -17.35 -1.57
C SER A 101 -3.73 -17.98 -0.18
N LEU A 102 -3.77 -17.16 0.87
CA LEU A 102 -3.78 -17.65 2.26
C LEU A 102 -5.07 -18.37 2.63
N VAL A 103 -6.21 -17.98 2.03
CA VAL A 103 -7.46 -18.74 2.15
C VAL A 103 -7.35 -20.09 1.44
N TYR A 104 -6.70 -20.16 0.28
CA TYR A 104 -6.47 -21.45 -0.38
C TYR A 104 -5.43 -22.32 0.37
N GLU A 105 -4.39 -21.73 0.97
CA GLU A 105 -3.48 -22.44 1.87
C GLU A 105 -4.26 -23.06 3.05
N ASP A 106 -5.16 -22.29 3.67
CA ASP A 106 -6.07 -22.81 4.69
C ASP A 106 -6.96 -23.94 4.17
N GLN A 107 -7.47 -23.85 2.94
CA GLN A 107 -8.39 -24.87 2.40
C GLN A 107 -7.69 -26.15 1.96
N TYR A 108 -6.44 -26.07 1.50
CA TYR A 108 -5.76 -27.16 0.80
C TYR A 108 -4.48 -27.66 1.51
N SER A 109 -4.12 -27.09 2.67
CA SER A 109 -2.93 -27.46 3.46
C SER A 109 -3.25 -27.60 4.96
N PRO A 110 -2.32 -28.08 5.80
CA PRO A 110 -2.46 -28.08 7.26
C PRO A 110 -2.15 -26.72 7.94
N VAL A 111 -1.79 -25.67 7.20
CA VAL A 111 -1.35 -24.37 7.73
C VAL A 111 -2.47 -23.32 7.71
N VAL A 112 -2.51 -22.46 8.73
CA VAL A 112 -3.41 -21.29 8.79
C VAL A 112 -2.64 -20.05 9.25
N ARG A 113 -2.51 -19.06 8.37
CA ARG A 113 -1.85 -17.75 8.67
C ARG A 113 -2.85 -16.68 9.08
N LEU A 114 -3.64 -16.96 10.11
CA LEU A 114 -4.78 -16.11 10.49
C LEU A 114 -4.33 -14.69 10.90
N GLU A 115 -3.23 -14.57 11.64
CA GLU A 115 -2.69 -13.26 12.04
C GLU A 115 -2.26 -12.43 10.84
N LEU A 116 -1.57 -13.04 9.88
CA LEU A 116 -1.14 -12.37 8.66
C LEU A 116 -2.36 -11.87 7.86
N VAL A 117 -3.38 -12.70 7.65
CA VAL A 117 -4.61 -12.29 6.96
C VAL A 117 -5.31 -11.13 7.67
N ARG A 118 -5.42 -11.19 9.00
CA ARG A 118 -6.01 -10.11 9.81
C ARG A 118 -5.26 -8.80 9.63
N ARG A 119 -3.93 -8.83 9.69
CA ARG A 119 -3.09 -7.64 9.50
C ARG A 119 -3.18 -7.10 8.07
N LEU A 120 -3.00 -7.94 7.06
CA LEU A 120 -3.13 -7.54 5.65
C LEU A 120 -4.50 -6.91 5.34
N THR A 121 -5.57 -7.49 5.88
CA THR A 121 -6.92 -6.92 5.76
C THR A 121 -6.97 -5.50 6.37
N LYS A 122 -6.37 -5.29 7.56
CA LYS A 122 -6.25 -3.96 8.19
C LYS A 122 -5.43 -2.99 7.34
N GLY A 123 -4.32 -3.43 6.75
CA GLY A 123 -3.51 -2.61 5.84
C GLY A 123 -4.29 -2.16 4.61
N ILE A 124 -5.04 -3.06 3.98
CA ILE A 124 -5.89 -2.75 2.82
C ILE A 124 -7.02 -1.78 3.22
N MET A 125 -7.68 -2.00 4.36
CA MET A 125 -8.71 -1.07 4.86
C MET A 125 -8.15 0.34 5.08
N LYS A 126 -6.90 0.45 5.57
CA LYS A 126 -6.20 1.74 5.77
C LYS A 126 -5.81 2.42 4.46
N ALA A 127 -5.62 1.64 3.40
CA ALA A 127 -5.36 2.14 2.04
C ALA A 127 -6.58 2.74 1.34
N ARG A 128 -7.74 2.82 2.02
CA ARG A 128 -8.94 3.48 1.52
C ARG A 128 -8.73 4.99 1.42
N TYR A 129 -9.07 5.58 0.28
CA TYR A 129 -9.05 7.02 0.08
C TYR A 129 -10.15 7.71 0.88
N PRO A 130 -9.79 8.72 1.68
CA PRO A 130 -10.74 9.65 2.27
C PRO A 130 -11.72 10.24 1.25
N GLY A 131 -12.98 10.40 1.63
CA GLY A 131 -13.98 11.02 0.77
C GLY A 131 -14.36 10.15 -0.43
N THR A 132 -14.31 8.81 -0.30
CA THR A 132 -14.75 7.87 -1.33
C THR A 132 -15.66 6.77 -0.76
N ARG A 133 -16.49 6.15 -1.61
CA ARG A 133 -17.42 5.08 -1.20
C ARG A 133 -16.67 3.80 -0.81
N ALA A 134 -15.66 3.40 -1.56
CA ALA A 134 -14.72 2.34 -1.19
C ALA A 134 -13.55 2.33 -2.20
N TYR A 135 -12.91 3.49 -2.40
CA TYR A 135 -11.76 3.56 -3.27
C TYR A 135 -10.49 3.29 -2.47
N TYR A 136 -9.58 2.52 -3.01
CA TYR A 136 -8.31 2.14 -2.40
C TYR A 136 -7.12 2.51 -3.28
N SER A 137 -5.98 2.75 -2.64
CA SER A 137 -4.73 2.98 -3.35
C SER A 137 -4.22 1.71 -4.01
N PHE A 138 -3.79 1.81 -5.25
CA PHE A 138 -3.09 0.72 -5.92
C PHE A 138 -1.77 0.36 -5.25
N ARG A 139 -1.05 1.42 -4.88
CA ARG A 139 0.32 1.38 -4.41
C ARG A 139 0.40 2.35 -3.25
N HIS A 140 1.12 1.99 -2.22
CA HIS A 140 1.51 2.86 -1.14
C HIS A 140 3.03 2.92 -1.14
N ARG A 141 3.58 4.13 -1.04
CA ARG A 141 5.01 4.36 -0.91
C ARG A 141 5.24 4.88 0.50
N ASN A 142 5.75 4.02 1.36
CA ASN A 142 6.27 4.50 2.63
C ASN A 142 7.69 5.03 2.38
N ASP A 143 7.92 6.31 2.60
CA ASP A 143 9.26 6.93 2.54
C ASP A 143 9.89 7.05 1.13
N GLY A 144 9.10 6.79 0.07
CA GLY A 144 9.51 6.93 -1.33
C GLY A 144 8.89 8.15 -2.07
N LYS A 145 9.38 8.41 -3.29
CA LYS A 145 8.87 9.46 -4.19
C LYS A 145 7.69 8.95 -5.02
N THR A 146 6.52 9.54 -4.93
CA THR A 146 5.37 9.16 -5.78
C THR A 146 5.34 9.97 -7.07
N PHE A 147 5.44 11.29 -6.93
CA PHE A 147 5.42 12.22 -8.06
C PHE A 147 6.80 12.78 -8.30
N LEU A 148 7.22 12.77 -9.56
CA LEU A 148 8.51 13.27 -9.96
C LEU A 148 8.36 14.23 -11.13
N ILE A 149 9.09 15.34 -11.06
CA ILE A 149 9.24 16.30 -12.16
C ILE A 149 10.53 15.94 -12.89
N PHE A 150 10.42 15.69 -14.19
CA PHE A 150 11.55 15.34 -15.05
C PHE A 150 11.65 16.28 -16.23
N GLU A 151 12.81 16.35 -16.85
CA GLU A 151 12.98 16.98 -18.15
C GLU A 151 12.47 16.08 -19.27
N ASP A 152 11.86 16.71 -20.26
CA ASP A 152 11.59 16.14 -21.57
C ASP A 152 12.83 16.33 -22.45
N GLU A 153 13.56 15.25 -22.72
CA GLU A 153 14.78 15.29 -23.54
C GLU A 153 14.54 15.86 -24.96
N ASP A 154 13.29 15.84 -25.45
CA ASP A 154 12.95 16.28 -26.81
C ASP A 154 12.48 17.73 -26.89
N THR A 155 11.95 18.32 -25.81
CA THR A 155 11.21 19.61 -25.88
C THR A 155 11.54 20.62 -24.78
N ASN A 156 12.55 20.37 -23.92
CA ASN A 156 12.88 21.17 -22.72
C ASN A 156 11.74 21.32 -21.69
N LYS A 157 10.52 20.87 -22.01
CA LYS A 157 9.35 20.83 -21.13
C LYS A 157 9.59 19.95 -19.93
N LEU A 158 8.79 20.15 -18.90
CA LEU A 158 8.86 19.40 -17.66
C LEU A 158 7.75 18.35 -17.64
N ARG A 159 8.11 17.09 -17.48
CA ARG A 159 7.22 15.94 -17.40
C ARG A 159 6.87 15.65 -15.95
N LEU A 160 5.58 15.51 -15.64
CA LEU A 160 5.12 14.88 -14.42
C LEU A 160 5.05 13.36 -14.61
N SER A 161 5.77 12.61 -13.78
CA SER A 161 5.58 11.16 -13.65
C SER A 161 4.81 10.83 -12.36
N THR A 162 3.84 9.93 -12.50
CA THR A 162 3.08 9.34 -11.38
C THR A 162 3.58 7.94 -11.00
N TRP A 163 4.49 7.40 -11.81
CA TRP A 163 5.12 6.09 -11.65
C TRP A 163 6.63 6.32 -11.48
N GLY A 164 7.10 6.40 -10.22
CA GLY A 164 8.54 6.60 -9.95
C GLY A 164 9.47 5.51 -10.54
N ASP A 165 8.87 4.42 -11.01
CA ASP A 165 9.44 3.22 -11.63
C ASP A 165 9.34 3.21 -13.16
N TYR A 166 8.21 3.64 -13.73
CA TYR A 166 7.95 3.56 -15.17
C TYR A 166 7.40 4.87 -15.71
N VAL A 167 7.77 5.22 -16.92
CA VAL A 167 7.52 6.57 -17.43
C VAL A 167 6.24 6.56 -18.29
N MET A 168 5.13 6.25 -17.62
CA MET A 168 3.74 6.26 -18.11
C MET A 168 2.96 7.36 -17.39
N GLY A 169 2.09 8.08 -18.11
CA GLY A 169 1.23 9.09 -17.47
C GLY A 169 1.63 10.55 -17.68
N TYR A 170 2.42 10.89 -18.71
CA TYR A 170 3.01 12.23 -18.83
C TYR A 170 1.99 13.35 -18.98
N VAL A 171 2.02 14.26 -18.02
CA VAL A 171 1.62 15.64 -18.24
C VAL A 171 2.89 16.43 -18.52
N LYS A 172 2.98 17.06 -19.68
CA LYS A 172 4.04 18.04 -19.95
C LYS A 172 3.61 19.40 -19.43
N THR A 173 4.54 20.12 -18.83
CA THR A 173 4.34 21.50 -18.40
C THR A 173 5.48 22.35 -18.99
N GLY A 174 5.14 23.48 -19.57
CA GLY A 174 6.12 24.39 -20.16
C GLY A 174 5.65 25.84 -20.07
N PHE A 175 6.36 26.73 -20.78
CA PHE A 175 5.97 28.13 -20.84
C PHE A 175 6.12 28.75 -22.23
N THR A 176 5.39 29.83 -22.45
CA THR A 176 5.64 30.80 -23.54
C THR A 176 5.64 32.20 -22.93
N ALA A 177 6.70 32.99 -23.10
CA ALA A 177 6.82 34.34 -22.52
C ALA A 177 6.75 35.43 -23.60
N ARG A 178 6.08 36.55 -23.31
CA ARG A 178 5.90 37.67 -24.26
C ARG A 178 6.61 38.93 -23.79
N TYR A 179 7.37 39.55 -24.68
CA TYR A 179 8.11 40.80 -24.47
C TYR A 179 7.84 41.76 -25.63
N GLY A 180 6.83 42.62 -25.48
CA GLY A 180 6.32 43.46 -26.56
C GLY A 180 5.79 42.62 -27.72
N LYS A 181 6.52 42.64 -28.84
CA LYS A 181 6.20 41.82 -30.02
C LYS A 181 6.91 40.47 -30.06
N ASP A 182 7.92 40.29 -29.22
CA ASP A 182 8.72 39.08 -29.23
C ASP A 182 8.04 38.03 -28.34
N ILE A 183 8.02 36.80 -28.83
CA ILE A 183 7.50 35.63 -28.13
C ILE A 183 8.66 34.64 -28.00
N ILE A 184 8.82 34.08 -26.82
CA ILE A 184 9.82 33.06 -26.52
C ILE A 184 9.08 31.80 -26.08
N ASP A 185 9.44 30.67 -26.68
CA ASP A 185 8.99 29.36 -26.23
C ASP A 185 10.08 28.69 -25.38
N ILE A 186 9.68 27.79 -24.48
CA ILE A 186 10.61 26.99 -23.65
C ILE A 186 11.60 26.18 -24.51
N GLU A 187 11.18 25.78 -25.71
CA GLU A 187 11.99 25.03 -26.68
C GLU A 187 13.15 25.87 -27.25
N ASP A 188 13.07 27.21 -27.18
CA ASP A 188 14.10 28.12 -27.70
C ASP A 188 15.20 28.47 -26.67
N CYS A 189 15.10 27.94 -25.45
CA CYS A 189 15.93 28.35 -24.33
C CYS A 189 16.98 27.30 -23.96
N GLU A 190 18.16 27.76 -23.56
CA GLU A 190 19.10 26.96 -22.77
C GLU A 190 18.65 26.95 -21.31
N TYR A 191 19.11 26.00 -20.50
CA TYR A 191 18.78 25.98 -19.08
C TYR A 191 19.92 25.48 -18.18
N ALA A 192 19.85 25.89 -16.92
CA ALA A 192 20.69 25.39 -15.84
C ALA A 192 19.83 24.98 -14.64
N ASP A 193 20.11 23.81 -14.07
CA ASP A 193 19.41 23.27 -12.91
C ASP A 193 20.15 23.57 -11.61
N THR A 194 19.40 23.86 -10.55
CA THR A 194 19.88 23.87 -9.17
C THR A 194 19.02 22.93 -8.31
N PRO A 195 19.59 21.84 -7.75
CA PRO A 195 20.94 21.33 -7.99
C PRO A 195 21.14 20.85 -9.43
N GLU A 196 22.39 20.81 -9.91
CA GLU A 196 22.72 20.41 -11.28
C GLU A 196 22.12 19.03 -11.64
N GLY A 197 21.41 18.97 -12.78
CA GLY A 197 20.74 17.76 -13.27
C GLY A 197 19.45 17.38 -12.52
N ALA A 198 18.90 18.26 -11.66
CA ALA A 198 17.67 17.98 -10.89
C ALA A 198 16.46 17.56 -11.75
N GLY A 199 16.40 17.96 -13.02
CA GLY A 199 15.37 17.49 -13.97
C GLY A 199 15.58 16.06 -14.48
N ARG A 200 16.73 15.42 -14.26
CA ARG A 200 17.00 14.10 -14.83
C ARG A 200 16.40 12.98 -13.99
N MET A 201 15.75 12.01 -14.66
CA MET A 201 15.46 10.70 -14.06
C MET A 201 16.71 10.02 -13.51
N SER A 202 17.89 10.36 -14.03
CA SER A 202 19.14 9.81 -13.52
C SER A 202 19.49 10.38 -12.15
N VAL A 203 19.31 11.67 -11.83
CA VAL A 203 19.56 12.22 -10.46
C VAL A 203 18.74 11.51 -9.37
N ALA A 204 17.70 10.79 -9.80
CA ALA A 204 16.93 9.88 -8.99
C ALA A 204 17.51 8.45 -8.77
N ARG A 205 18.56 8.05 -9.51
CA ARG A 205 18.89 6.63 -9.80
C ARG A 205 20.41 6.27 -9.90
N ILE A 206 21.38 7.18 -9.69
CA ILE A 206 22.77 7.10 -10.24
C ILE A 206 23.73 6.04 -9.62
N LYS A 207 24.67 5.35 -10.31
CA LYS A 207 25.18 5.30 -11.72
C LYS A 207 25.82 3.92 -11.99
N THR A 208 25.90 3.45 -13.23
CA THR A 208 26.79 2.31 -13.55
C THR A 208 28.10 2.81 -14.15
N ASP A 209 29.22 2.17 -13.81
CA ASP A 209 29.66 1.08 -14.69
C ASP A 209 30.69 0.08 -14.17
N GLU A 210 31.00 -0.89 -15.04
CA GLU A 210 32.32 -1.52 -15.14
C GLU A 210 33.01 -1.28 -16.53
N ASN A 211 32.30 -0.57 -17.43
CA ASN A 211 32.70 0.28 -18.58
C ASN A 211 31.45 0.73 -19.40
N GLY A 212 30.23 0.42 -18.96
CA GLY A 212 29.00 1.21 -19.18
C GLY A 212 28.96 2.53 -18.39
N ILE A 213 30.06 3.30 -18.44
CA ILE A 213 30.33 4.52 -17.63
C ILE A 213 29.21 5.52 -17.81
N VAL A 214 28.50 5.75 -16.72
CA VAL A 214 27.88 7.01 -16.41
C VAL A 214 28.71 7.40 -15.15
N VAL A 215 29.50 8.50 -15.23
CA VAL A 215 30.19 9.26 -14.14
C VAL A 215 29.39 10.48 -13.70
N THR A 216 28.99 10.61 -12.45
CA THR A 216 28.70 11.90 -11.81
C THR A 216 29.11 11.70 -10.36
N ASP A 217 29.94 12.61 -9.89
CA ASP A 217 30.30 12.77 -8.49
C ASP A 217 29.10 12.51 -7.58
N GLY A 218 29.34 11.91 -6.42
CA GLY A 218 28.35 11.44 -5.44
C GLY A 218 27.43 12.51 -4.82
N GLY A 219 26.89 13.43 -5.61
CA GLY A 219 25.94 14.47 -5.23
C GLY A 219 24.47 14.08 -5.42
N ALA A 220 24.13 13.03 -6.20
CA ALA A 220 22.73 12.70 -6.50
C ALA A 220 21.98 12.00 -5.34
N SER A 221 22.64 11.14 -4.56
CA SER A 221 22.06 10.54 -3.34
C SER A 221 21.79 11.58 -2.24
N ARG A 222 22.43 12.75 -2.34
CA ARG A 222 22.38 13.81 -1.33
C ARG A 222 20.97 14.40 -1.15
N TYR A 223 20.18 14.46 -2.23
CA TYR A 223 18.88 15.12 -2.24
C TYR A 223 17.69 14.16 -2.32
N TRP A 224 17.94 12.84 -2.38
CA TRP A 224 16.91 11.83 -2.62
C TRP A 224 15.82 11.78 -1.53
N ASN A 225 16.12 12.20 -0.29
CA ASN A 225 15.19 12.12 0.85
C ASN A 225 14.81 13.50 1.43
N GLU A 226 14.95 14.59 0.67
CA GLU A 226 14.53 15.94 1.09
C GLU A 226 13.05 16.21 0.82
N SER A 227 12.21 16.41 1.84
CA SER A 227 10.76 16.67 1.63
C SER A 227 10.36 18.03 2.22
N PRO A 228 9.91 19.01 1.39
CA PRO A 228 9.87 18.95 -0.08
C PRO A 228 11.26 18.97 -0.70
N PHE A 229 11.39 18.35 -1.87
CA PHE A 229 12.51 18.60 -2.75
C PHE A 229 12.15 19.80 -3.62
N VAL A 230 13.05 20.78 -3.63
CA VAL A 230 12.92 21.99 -4.44
C VAL A 230 13.87 21.86 -5.63
N PHE A 231 13.29 21.99 -6.81
CA PHE A 231 13.96 21.98 -8.09
C PHE A 231 13.91 23.39 -8.66
N GLU A 232 15.05 24.03 -8.86
CA GLU A 232 15.13 25.32 -9.54
C GLU A 232 15.74 25.14 -10.92
N ARG A 233 15.16 25.76 -11.94
CA ARG A 233 15.69 25.78 -13.30
C ARG A 233 15.63 27.21 -13.83
N GLU A 234 16.78 27.73 -14.23
CA GLU A 234 16.89 29.01 -14.93
C GLU A 234 16.93 28.74 -16.42
N PHE A 235 16.01 29.34 -17.19
CA PHE A 235 15.99 29.28 -18.64
C PHE A 235 16.55 30.58 -19.23
N THR A 236 17.54 30.47 -20.11
CA THR A 236 18.21 31.60 -20.77
C THR A 236 17.92 31.57 -22.26
N CYS A 237 17.30 32.64 -22.78
CA CYS A 237 16.98 32.76 -24.20
C CYS A 237 17.44 34.15 -24.69
N GLY A 238 18.73 34.23 -25.04
CA GLY A 238 19.42 35.48 -25.37
C GLY A 238 19.78 36.30 -24.12
N THR A 239 19.11 37.43 -23.91
CA THR A 239 19.30 38.33 -22.73
C THR A 239 18.14 38.26 -21.74
N ARG A 240 17.26 37.27 -21.91
CA ARG A 240 16.05 37.10 -21.12
C ARG A 240 16.18 35.83 -20.29
N GLU A 241 15.71 35.94 -19.06
CA GLU A 241 15.78 34.91 -18.03
C GLU A 241 14.36 34.59 -17.57
N ILE A 242 14.06 33.30 -17.51
CA ILE A 242 12.81 32.76 -16.97
C ILE A 242 13.17 31.76 -15.89
N ASP A 243 12.69 31.99 -14.68
CA ASP A 243 12.92 31.12 -13.54
C ASP A 243 11.77 30.13 -13.39
N PHE A 244 12.12 28.87 -13.23
CA PHE A 244 11.22 27.80 -12.82
C PHE A 244 11.56 27.30 -11.42
N THR A 245 10.52 27.06 -10.62
CA THR A 245 10.61 26.34 -9.35
C THR A 245 9.61 25.20 -9.35
N GLY A 246 10.10 23.97 -9.27
CA GLY A 246 9.34 22.76 -9.05
C GLY A 246 9.44 22.32 -7.60
N LYS A 247 8.33 21.95 -6.98
CA LYS A 247 8.37 21.31 -5.65
C LYS A 247 7.60 20.02 -5.67
N TYR A 248 8.17 18.99 -5.06
CA TYR A 248 7.47 17.73 -4.82
C TYR A 248 7.83 17.21 -3.43
N TRP A 249 6.89 16.54 -2.79
CA TRP A 249 7.01 16.13 -1.39
C TRP A 249 7.21 14.61 -1.32
N PHE A 250 8.26 14.17 -0.61
CA PHE A 250 8.43 12.74 -0.36
C PHE A 250 7.49 12.26 0.72
N SER A 251 6.70 11.25 0.36
CA SER A 251 5.88 10.47 1.29
C SER A 251 4.86 11.32 2.04
N ASN A 252 4.46 12.40 1.39
CA ASN A 252 3.39 13.29 1.81
C ASN A 252 2.54 13.56 0.56
N GLU A 253 1.83 12.52 0.14
CA GLU A 253 1.04 12.52 -1.08
C GLU A 253 -0.25 13.34 -0.99
N ASP A 254 -0.47 13.94 0.18
CA ASP A 254 -1.43 15.02 0.35
C ASP A 254 -0.92 16.34 -0.24
N MET A 255 0.35 16.44 -0.65
CA MET A 255 0.91 17.61 -1.33
C MET A 255 1.11 17.33 -2.82
N PRO A 256 0.32 17.95 -3.73
CA PRO A 256 0.50 17.80 -5.15
C PRO A 256 1.79 18.50 -5.61
N PRO A 257 2.44 18.01 -6.69
CA PRO A 257 3.57 18.70 -7.32
C PRO A 257 3.24 20.15 -7.68
N GLU A 258 4.12 21.06 -7.32
CA GLU A 258 4.07 22.48 -7.63
C GLU A 258 4.96 22.79 -8.84
N PHE A 259 4.43 23.59 -9.76
CA PHE A 259 5.15 24.15 -10.89
C PHE A 259 4.97 25.68 -10.86
N ALA A 260 6.05 26.42 -10.68
CA ALA A 260 6.04 27.88 -10.72
C ALA A 260 6.98 28.38 -11.82
N PHE A 261 6.48 29.26 -12.69
CA PHE A 261 7.28 29.92 -13.72
C PHE A 261 7.20 31.43 -13.53
N SER A 262 8.30 32.13 -13.76
CA SER A 262 8.29 33.58 -13.70
C SER A 262 9.39 34.21 -14.55
N ALA A 263 9.02 35.25 -15.29
CA ALA A 263 9.87 35.91 -16.27
C ALA A 263 10.00 37.40 -15.93
N ALA A 264 11.23 37.84 -15.65
CA ALA A 264 11.50 39.25 -15.38
C ALA A 264 11.33 40.08 -16.66
N GLY A 265 10.67 41.23 -16.55
CA GLY A 265 10.49 42.15 -17.68
C GLY A 265 9.43 41.76 -18.71
N ALA A 266 8.98 40.50 -18.75
CA ALA A 266 7.93 40.02 -19.65
C ALA A 266 6.61 40.78 -19.41
N ASP A 267 5.83 40.97 -20.47
CA ASP A 267 4.47 41.53 -20.41
C ASP A 267 3.47 40.47 -19.93
N SER A 268 3.68 39.21 -20.32
CA SER A 268 2.92 38.04 -19.86
C SER A 268 3.73 36.76 -20.00
N ILE A 269 3.31 35.72 -19.27
CA ILE A 269 3.78 34.35 -19.42
C ILE A 269 2.58 33.40 -19.47
N ASP A 270 2.56 32.52 -20.46
CA ASP A 270 1.63 31.41 -20.55
C ASP A 270 2.28 30.20 -19.87
N ILE A 271 1.65 29.63 -18.85
CA ILE A 271 1.97 28.28 -18.36
C ILE A 271 1.14 27.31 -19.20
N THR A 272 1.81 26.44 -19.94
CA THR A 272 1.18 25.42 -20.79
C THR A 272 1.16 24.09 -20.06
N ILE A 273 -0.01 23.45 -20.00
CA ILE A 273 -0.24 22.12 -19.42
C ILE A 273 -0.73 21.20 -20.53
N GLY A 274 -0.03 20.08 -20.71
CA GLY A 274 -0.22 19.14 -21.82
C GLY A 274 0.58 19.51 -23.07
N ASP A 275 0.34 18.76 -24.14
CA ASP A 275 0.96 18.91 -25.46
C ASP A 275 -0.03 18.44 -26.50
N HIS A 276 -0.28 19.24 -27.55
CA HIS A 276 -1.22 18.91 -28.62
C HIS A 276 -0.90 17.57 -29.32
N MET A 277 0.36 17.11 -29.24
CA MET A 277 0.81 15.84 -29.82
C MET A 277 0.74 14.64 -28.88
N ILE A 278 0.66 14.85 -27.55
CA ILE A 278 0.84 13.79 -26.54
C ILE A 278 -0.34 13.78 -25.55
N ASN A 279 -0.91 12.59 -25.38
CA ASN A 279 -2.06 12.38 -24.51
C ASN A 279 -1.68 12.46 -23.04
N PHE A 280 -2.65 12.89 -22.23
CA PHE A 280 -2.67 12.64 -20.79
C PHE A 280 -2.64 11.12 -20.54
N GLY A 281 -1.47 10.57 -20.26
CA GLY A 281 -1.25 9.14 -19.97
C GLY A 281 -1.53 8.17 -21.12
N SER A 282 -1.69 6.88 -20.80
CA SER A 282 -1.98 5.80 -21.76
C SER A 282 -3.40 5.86 -22.38
N SER A 283 -4.02 7.04 -22.40
CA SER A 283 -5.33 7.25 -22.98
C SER A 283 -5.27 7.42 -24.50
N TRP A 284 -6.40 7.10 -25.14
CA TRP A 284 -6.61 7.12 -26.58
C TRP A 284 -6.58 8.57 -27.10
N LYS A 285 -5.81 8.81 -28.18
CA LYS A 285 -5.55 10.15 -28.76
C LYS A 285 -6.79 10.95 -29.16
N ASP A 286 -7.90 10.25 -29.34
CA ASP A 286 -9.15 10.82 -29.83
C ASP A 286 -10.30 10.74 -28.79
N ALA A 287 -9.98 10.47 -27.52
CA ALA A 287 -10.99 10.42 -26.47
C ALA A 287 -11.59 11.82 -26.22
N GLU A 288 -12.92 11.88 -26.19
CA GLU A 288 -13.64 13.08 -25.74
C GLU A 288 -13.19 13.45 -24.33
N SER A 289 -13.00 14.74 -24.12
CA SER A 289 -12.51 15.27 -22.86
C SER A 289 -13.41 16.38 -22.35
N PHE A 290 -13.40 16.56 -21.04
CA PHE A 290 -14.32 17.41 -20.33
C PHE A 290 -13.56 18.32 -19.39
N ILE A 291 -13.84 19.63 -19.42
CA ILE A 291 -13.36 20.58 -18.41
C ILE A 291 -14.51 20.88 -17.46
N HIS A 292 -14.35 20.48 -16.20
CA HIS A 292 -15.30 20.72 -15.11
C HIS A 292 -14.86 21.92 -14.29
N LEU A 293 -15.79 22.84 -14.03
CA LEU A 293 -15.55 24.01 -13.19
C LEU A 293 -15.99 23.78 -11.74
N PRO A 294 -15.51 24.60 -10.77
CA PRO A 294 -15.80 24.41 -9.34
C PRO A 294 -17.27 24.48 -8.94
N ASP A 295 -18.14 25.05 -9.77
CA ASP A 295 -19.59 25.10 -9.50
C ASP A 295 -20.29 23.73 -9.58
N ARG A 296 -19.54 22.69 -9.98
CA ARG A 296 -19.98 21.29 -10.15
C ARG A 296 -21.16 21.11 -11.13
N LYS A 297 -21.42 22.12 -11.97
CA LYS A 297 -22.54 22.20 -12.92
C LYS A 297 -22.05 22.48 -14.33
N THR A 298 -21.07 23.36 -14.47
CA THR A 298 -20.52 23.77 -15.75
C THR A 298 -19.47 22.77 -16.20
N VAL A 299 -19.72 22.16 -17.34
CA VAL A 299 -18.85 21.17 -17.99
C VAL A 299 -18.77 21.50 -19.47
N TYR A 300 -17.55 21.60 -20.01
CA TYR A 300 -17.29 21.79 -21.43
C TYR A 300 -16.75 20.51 -22.05
N SER A 301 -17.30 20.08 -23.18
CA SER A 301 -16.84 18.93 -23.97
C SER A 301 -16.00 19.39 -25.16
N SER A 302 -14.84 18.74 -25.34
CA SER A 302 -13.98 19.00 -26.49
C SER A 302 -14.66 18.72 -27.84
N LYS A 303 -15.67 17.85 -27.87
CA LYS A 303 -16.44 17.53 -29.08
C LYS A 303 -17.62 18.48 -29.30
N ALA A 304 -18.33 18.86 -28.23
CA ALA A 304 -19.54 19.66 -28.34
C ALA A 304 -19.25 21.17 -28.37
N ASP A 305 -18.33 21.62 -27.53
CA ASP A 305 -18.07 23.04 -27.29
C ASP A 305 -16.86 23.57 -28.08
N GLY A 306 -16.02 22.68 -28.61
CA GLY A 306 -14.81 23.07 -29.34
C GLY A 306 -13.79 23.78 -28.44
N ASN A 307 -13.06 24.75 -29.02
CA ASN A 307 -12.07 25.53 -28.28
C ASN A 307 -12.75 26.38 -27.22
N ILE A 308 -12.20 26.41 -26.01
CA ILE A 308 -12.73 27.23 -24.91
C ILE A 308 -11.72 28.29 -24.48
N SER A 309 -12.23 29.44 -24.04
CA SER A 309 -11.45 30.54 -23.51
C SER A 309 -12.20 31.20 -22.37
N PHE A 310 -11.52 31.45 -21.26
CA PHE A 310 -12.02 32.22 -20.12
C PHE A 310 -11.14 33.43 -19.93
N ASP A 311 -11.71 34.62 -20.01
CA ASP A 311 -11.03 35.87 -19.68
C ASP A 311 -11.31 36.21 -18.21
N ASN A 312 -10.26 36.43 -17.42
CA ASN A 312 -10.30 36.67 -15.98
C ASN A 312 -11.18 35.64 -15.23
N PRO A 313 -10.86 34.33 -15.29
CA PRO A 313 -11.61 33.29 -14.60
C PRO A 313 -11.82 33.63 -13.12
N ASP A 314 -13.04 33.40 -12.62
CA ASP A 314 -13.47 33.70 -11.26
C ASP A 314 -13.35 32.49 -10.30
N PHE A 315 -12.73 31.42 -10.77
CA PHE A 315 -12.45 30.19 -10.05
C PHE A 315 -10.95 30.04 -9.73
N ASN A 316 -10.60 29.09 -8.84
CA ASN A 316 -9.20 28.84 -8.39
C ASN A 316 -8.63 27.48 -8.85
N TYR A 317 -9.46 26.66 -9.48
CA TYR A 317 -9.06 25.35 -10.01
C TYR A 317 -10.02 24.92 -11.12
N PHE A 318 -9.62 23.94 -11.92
CA PHE A 318 -10.49 23.21 -12.83
C PHE A 318 -10.07 21.73 -12.87
N ILE A 319 -10.95 20.88 -13.41
CA ILE A 319 -10.65 19.46 -13.59
C ILE A 319 -10.76 19.09 -15.06
N LEU A 320 -9.68 18.59 -15.64
CA LEU A 320 -9.68 17.99 -16.98
C LEU A 320 -9.94 16.48 -16.87
N ARG A 321 -11.09 16.00 -17.35
CA ARG A 321 -11.45 14.58 -17.37
C ARG A 321 -11.39 14.01 -18.79
N LYS A 322 -10.69 12.89 -18.97
CA LYS A 322 -10.68 12.10 -20.21
C LYS A 322 -11.78 11.04 -20.14
N GLY A 323 -12.70 11.04 -21.10
CA GLY A 323 -13.91 10.19 -21.09
C GLY A 323 -13.66 8.71 -21.37
N VAL A 324 -12.42 8.29 -21.57
CA VAL A 324 -12.06 6.89 -21.81
C VAL A 324 -10.81 6.55 -20.99
N ASN A 325 -10.85 5.38 -20.35
CA ASN A 325 -9.71 4.73 -19.75
C ASN A 325 -9.54 3.34 -20.37
N TRP A 326 -8.32 2.78 -20.35
CA TRP A 326 -8.04 1.44 -20.87
C TRP A 326 -8.67 0.33 -20.01
N THR A 327 -9.08 0.61 -18.77
CA THR A 327 -9.59 -0.39 -17.84
C THR A 327 -11.01 -0.89 -18.14
N GLY A 328 -11.85 -0.04 -18.73
CA GLY A 328 -13.26 -0.36 -18.94
C GLY A 328 -14.12 0.84 -19.33
N ARG A 329 -15.34 0.55 -19.76
CA ARG A 329 -16.33 1.58 -20.14
C ARG A 329 -16.83 2.29 -18.88
N GLY A 330 -16.98 3.62 -18.96
CA GLY A 330 -17.46 4.43 -17.85
C GLY A 330 -16.37 4.86 -16.86
N TYR A 331 -15.16 4.33 -16.94
CA TYR A 331 -14.03 4.81 -16.14
C TYR A 331 -13.27 5.91 -16.89
N SER A 332 -12.75 6.87 -16.16
CA SER A 332 -12.06 8.06 -16.67
C SER A 332 -10.72 8.26 -15.97
N MET A 333 -9.89 9.10 -16.56
CA MET A 333 -8.79 9.75 -15.83
C MET A 333 -9.17 11.21 -15.66
N ALA A 334 -8.79 11.80 -14.53
CA ALA A 334 -8.94 13.23 -14.28
C ALA A 334 -7.60 13.85 -13.93
N MET A 335 -7.42 15.12 -14.27
CA MET A 335 -6.31 15.93 -13.82
C MET A 335 -6.89 17.17 -13.16
N LEU A 336 -6.59 17.32 -11.88
CA LEU A 336 -6.88 18.52 -11.10
C LEU A 336 -5.75 19.52 -11.30
N VAL A 337 -6.11 20.73 -11.72
CA VAL A 337 -5.19 21.87 -11.83
C VAL A 337 -5.65 22.95 -10.89
N ILE A 338 -4.80 23.31 -9.93
CA ILE A 338 -5.04 24.36 -8.93
C ILE A 338 -4.03 25.48 -9.20
N PHE A 339 -4.41 26.73 -8.99
CA PHE A 339 -3.49 27.87 -9.15
C PHE A 339 -3.57 28.82 -7.96
N ASP A 340 -2.40 29.33 -7.55
CA ASP A 340 -2.24 30.19 -6.36
C ASP A 340 -2.88 31.55 -6.57
N LYS A 341 -2.67 32.07 -7.78
CA LYS A 341 -3.25 33.31 -8.28
C LYS A 341 -4.02 33.00 -9.56
N ARG A 342 -5.15 33.68 -9.76
CA ARG A 342 -5.97 33.51 -10.96
C ARG A 342 -5.22 34.03 -12.20
N PRO A 343 -5.16 33.25 -13.29
CA PRO A 343 -4.61 33.75 -14.55
C PRO A 343 -5.54 34.83 -15.13
N GLN A 344 -5.00 35.73 -15.94
CA GLN A 344 -5.79 36.70 -16.69
C GLN A 344 -6.56 36.04 -17.84
N GLN A 345 -6.07 34.91 -18.34
CA GLN A 345 -6.76 34.13 -19.36
C GLN A 345 -6.47 32.64 -19.21
N MET A 346 -7.48 31.81 -19.47
CA MET A 346 -7.34 30.37 -19.65
C MET A 346 -7.85 29.99 -21.04
N LYS A 347 -7.06 29.24 -21.81
CA LYS A 347 -7.45 28.70 -23.12
C LYS A 347 -7.25 27.20 -23.15
N ALA A 348 -8.19 26.45 -23.72
CA ALA A 348 -8.00 25.04 -24.02
C ALA A 348 -8.44 24.73 -25.46
N ALA A 349 -7.53 24.12 -26.22
CA ALA A 349 -7.77 23.76 -27.62
C ALA A 349 -8.48 22.40 -27.68
N ALA A 350 -9.57 22.28 -28.44
CA ALA A 350 -10.31 21.01 -28.57
C ALA A 350 -9.48 19.87 -29.16
N GLU A 351 -8.42 20.20 -29.90
CA GLU A 351 -7.46 19.24 -30.45
C GLU A 351 -6.88 18.32 -29.36
N GLY A 352 -6.77 17.02 -29.67
CA GLY A 352 -6.37 15.99 -28.70
C GLY A 352 -7.31 15.87 -27.49
N GLY A 353 -8.53 16.42 -27.59
CA GLY A 353 -9.48 16.51 -26.49
C GLY A 353 -8.98 17.43 -25.37
N TYR A 354 -8.74 18.72 -25.62
CA TYR A 354 -8.07 19.58 -24.62
C TYR A 354 -6.68 19.05 -24.26
N GLY A 355 -5.94 18.57 -25.27
CA GLY A 355 -4.57 18.08 -25.10
C GLY A 355 -3.59 19.16 -24.63
N GLU A 356 -3.92 20.44 -24.86
CA GLU A 356 -3.13 21.59 -24.45
C GLU A 356 -4.02 22.65 -23.79
N ILE A 357 -3.62 23.11 -22.60
CA ILE A 357 -4.27 24.17 -21.83
C ILE A 357 -3.23 25.26 -21.53
N LYS A 358 -3.56 26.52 -21.82
CA LYS A 358 -2.70 27.69 -21.55
C LYS A 358 -3.31 28.56 -20.46
N LEU A 359 -2.50 28.91 -19.47
CA LEU A 359 -2.84 29.81 -18.38
C LEU A 359 -1.95 31.05 -18.47
N THR A 360 -2.53 32.18 -18.89
CA THR A 360 -1.80 33.44 -19.11
C THR A 360 -1.75 34.26 -17.83
N TYR A 361 -0.55 34.65 -17.43
CA TYR A 361 -0.28 35.54 -16.30
C TYR A 361 0.38 36.82 -16.79
N ASP A 362 -0.32 37.94 -16.61
CA ASP A 362 0.20 39.27 -16.94
C ASP A 362 1.22 39.76 -15.92
N LYS A 363 2.03 40.71 -16.36
CA LYS A 363 3.07 41.37 -15.55
C LYS A 363 2.50 42.10 -14.34
N GLU A 364 3.06 41.82 -13.17
CA GLU A 364 2.87 42.58 -11.94
C GLU A 364 4.22 42.90 -11.31
N ASN A 365 4.40 44.12 -10.81
CA ASN A 365 5.66 44.54 -10.17
C ASN A 365 6.91 44.22 -11.00
N SER A 366 6.83 44.44 -12.31
CA SER A 366 7.89 44.19 -13.29
C SER A 366 8.17 42.72 -13.64
N ARG A 367 7.36 41.76 -13.19
CA ARG A 367 7.54 40.33 -13.44
C ARG A 367 6.22 39.67 -13.83
N ALA A 368 6.20 38.86 -14.90
CA ALA A 368 5.07 37.98 -15.19
C ALA A 368 5.33 36.62 -14.55
N GLY A 369 4.34 36.01 -13.92
CA GLY A 369 4.55 34.73 -13.25
C GLY A 369 3.29 34.10 -12.70
N GLY A 370 3.29 32.77 -12.66
CA GLY A 370 2.21 31.95 -12.15
C GLY A 370 2.73 30.73 -11.41
N ARG A 371 1.88 30.19 -10.53
CA ARG A 371 2.12 28.95 -9.79
C ARG A 371 0.91 28.05 -9.93
N VAL A 372 1.15 26.81 -10.32
CA VAL A 372 0.12 25.78 -10.49
C VAL A 372 0.51 24.50 -9.75
N TRP A 373 -0.49 23.80 -9.25
CA TRP A 373 -0.37 22.43 -8.76
C TRP A 373 -1.13 21.50 -9.69
N ILE A 374 -0.49 20.37 -10.02
CA ILE A 374 -1.04 19.39 -10.96
C ILE A 374 -1.17 18.06 -10.24
N CYS A 375 -2.40 17.56 -10.11
CA CYS A 375 -2.69 16.30 -9.45
C CYS A 375 -3.50 15.39 -10.38
N PRO A 376 -2.89 14.33 -10.92
CA PRO A 376 -3.61 13.34 -11.73
C PRO A 376 -4.39 12.39 -10.83
N PHE A 377 -5.50 11.88 -11.35
CA PHE A 377 -6.34 10.89 -10.71
C PHE A 377 -6.71 9.84 -11.76
N ASP A 378 -6.12 8.67 -11.61
CA ASP A 378 -6.33 7.56 -12.54
C ASP A 378 -7.56 6.75 -12.10
N TRP A 379 -8.31 6.21 -13.06
CA TRP A 379 -9.34 5.17 -12.84
C TRP A 379 -10.56 5.60 -12.01
N ILE A 380 -10.98 6.84 -12.16
CA ILE A 380 -12.17 7.35 -11.48
C ILE A 380 -13.43 6.91 -12.23
N ASN A 381 -14.44 6.43 -11.49
CA ASN A 381 -15.81 6.37 -12.00
C ASN A 381 -16.27 7.80 -12.35
N HIS A 382 -16.71 8.05 -13.58
CA HIS A 382 -17.10 9.42 -13.97
C HIS A 382 -18.26 10.00 -13.16
N ASN A 383 -19.00 9.18 -12.40
CA ASN A 383 -20.03 9.62 -11.47
C ASN A 383 -19.47 10.09 -10.11
N ASP A 384 -18.23 9.73 -9.77
CA ASP A 384 -17.59 9.99 -8.48
C ASP A 384 -16.62 11.18 -8.52
N MET A 385 -16.85 12.14 -9.43
CA MET A 385 -16.02 13.35 -9.57
C MET A 385 -16.01 14.24 -8.32
N ASP A 386 -17.00 14.09 -7.43
CA ASP A 386 -17.03 14.78 -6.14
C ASP A 386 -15.78 14.50 -5.30
N TYR A 387 -15.13 13.34 -5.46
CA TYR A 387 -13.85 13.06 -4.83
C TYR A 387 -12.75 14.03 -5.28
N VAL A 388 -12.65 14.32 -6.58
CA VAL A 388 -11.64 15.23 -7.14
C VAL A 388 -11.94 16.68 -6.73
N PHE A 389 -13.21 17.08 -6.75
CA PHE A 389 -13.63 18.40 -6.25
C PHE A 389 -13.26 18.57 -4.77
N SER A 390 -13.56 17.58 -3.94
CA SER A 390 -13.30 17.66 -2.50
C SER A 390 -11.79 17.76 -2.20
N ASN A 391 -10.95 17.09 -2.98
CA ASN A 391 -9.49 17.22 -2.88
C ASN A 391 -9.00 18.63 -3.23
N ALA A 392 -9.54 19.24 -4.28
CA ALA A 392 -9.21 20.63 -4.65
C ALA A 392 -9.57 21.61 -3.54
N GLU A 393 -10.78 21.49 -3.00
CA GLU A 393 -11.29 22.36 -1.94
C GLU A 393 -10.54 22.14 -0.62
N SER A 394 -10.17 20.89 -0.31
CA SER A 394 -9.30 20.55 0.82
C SER A 394 -7.95 21.23 0.70
N PHE A 395 -7.32 21.13 -0.47
CA PHE A 395 -6.01 21.74 -0.70
C PHE A 395 -6.09 23.27 -0.59
N LEU A 396 -7.09 23.90 -1.20
CA LEU A 396 -7.27 25.36 -1.11
C LEU A 396 -7.52 25.85 0.32
N LYS A 397 -8.13 25.03 1.18
CA LYS A 397 -8.43 25.42 2.57
C LYS A 397 -7.32 25.08 3.56
N THR A 398 -6.67 23.94 3.38
CA THR A 398 -5.76 23.35 4.39
C THR A 398 -4.32 23.24 3.91
N GLY A 399 -4.07 23.49 2.62
CA GLY A 399 -2.81 23.21 1.96
C GLY A 399 -2.57 21.73 1.68
N LYS A 400 -3.56 20.84 1.91
CA LYS A 400 -3.44 19.39 1.75
C LYS A 400 -4.62 18.77 1.02
N LEU A 401 -4.33 17.82 0.12
CA LEU A 401 -5.28 16.87 -0.44
C LEU A 401 -5.75 15.90 0.64
N MET A 402 -6.76 15.10 0.30
CA MET A 402 -7.38 14.11 1.17
C MET A 402 -6.96 12.70 0.76
N HIS A 403 -5.66 12.44 0.63
CA HIS A 403 -5.18 11.11 0.28
C HIS A 403 -4.67 10.31 1.50
N ASN A 404 -4.52 10.94 2.67
CA ASN A 404 -3.92 10.34 3.86
C ASN A 404 -2.50 9.80 3.61
N GLY A 405 -1.74 10.50 2.76
CA GLY A 405 -0.38 10.10 2.40
C GLY A 405 -0.29 8.93 1.40
N TYR A 406 -1.40 8.52 0.79
CA TYR A 406 -1.41 7.58 -0.34
C TYR A 406 -1.32 8.34 -1.68
N PRO A 407 -0.65 7.81 -2.71
CA PRO A 407 -0.67 8.44 -4.05
C PRO A 407 -2.11 8.51 -4.56
N SER A 408 -2.47 9.33 -5.55
CA SER A 408 -3.87 9.41 -6.07
C SER A 408 -4.29 8.24 -6.98
N GLN A 409 -3.47 7.20 -7.12
CA GLN A 409 -3.66 6.09 -8.05
C GLN A 409 -4.69 5.09 -7.52
N GLN A 410 -5.85 5.05 -8.15
CA GLN A 410 -6.95 4.17 -7.76
C GLN A 410 -6.85 2.83 -8.48
N ILE A 411 -6.81 1.73 -7.74
CA ILE A 411 -7.04 0.38 -8.29
C ILE A 411 -7.94 -0.38 -7.31
N PHE A 412 -9.09 -0.86 -7.80
CA PHE A 412 -10.10 -1.57 -7.00
C PHE A 412 -10.36 -2.99 -7.51
N ASP A 413 -9.49 -3.57 -8.33
CA ASP A 413 -9.86 -4.83 -8.98
C ASP A 413 -9.64 -6.03 -8.05
N ASN A 414 -8.47 -6.26 -7.46
CA ASN A 414 -8.31 -7.42 -6.55
C ASN A 414 -8.79 -7.14 -5.12
N ILE A 415 -8.78 -5.88 -4.69
CA ILE A 415 -9.10 -5.48 -3.31
C ILE A 415 -10.46 -5.98 -2.82
N PRO A 416 -11.58 -5.83 -3.55
CA PRO A 416 -12.87 -6.36 -3.13
C PRO A 416 -12.86 -7.88 -2.92
N ALA A 417 -12.18 -8.63 -3.80
CA ALA A 417 -12.04 -10.07 -3.67
C ALA A 417 -11.17 -10.46 -2.46
N GLY A 418 -10.03 -9.79 -2.26
CA GLY A 418 -9.15 -10.03 -1.12
C GLY A 418 -9.80 -9.67 0.23
N LEU A 419 -10.53 -8.56 0.32
CA LEU A 419 -11.29 -8.20 1.53
C LEU A 419 -12.38 -9.23 1.81
N ALA A 420 -13.11 -9.70 0.79
CA ALA A 420 -14.14 -10.72 0.95
C ALA A 420 -13.56 -12.08 1.36
N ALA A 421 -12.41 -12.48 0.79
CA ALA A 421 -11.69 -13.68 1.18
C ALA A 421 -11.12 -13.58 2.61
N GLY A 422 -10.57 -12.43 2.97
CA GLY A 422 -10.14 -12.13 4.34
C GLY A 422 -11.29 -12.23 5.33
N ALA A 423 -12.43 -11.61 5.02
CA ALA A 423 -13.65 -11.71 5.82
C ALA A 423 -14.13 -13.15 5.97
N TYR A 424 -14.11 -13.95 4.88
CA TYR A 424 -14.44 -15.37 4.92
C TYR A 424 -13.53 -16.14 5.89
N LEU A 425 -12.21 -15.99 5.79
CA LEU A 425 -11.27 -16.74 6.64
C LEU A 425 -11.35 -16.29 8.10
N LEU A 426 -11.46 -14.99 8.34
CA LEU A 426 -11.65 -14.44 9.68
C LEU A 426 -12.94 -14.96 10.31
N ALA A 427 -14.05 -15.01 9.56
CA ALA A 427 -15.31 -15.55 10.03
C ALA A 427 -15.22 -17.06 10.33
N LYS A 428 -14.52 -17.83 9.49
CA LYS A 428 -14.34 -19.28 9.67
C LYS A 428 -13.75 -19.63 11.04
N TYR A 429 -12.89 -18.78 11.57
CA TYR A 429 -12.19 -18.98 12.83
C TYR A 429 -12.68 -18.09 13.98
N GLY A 430 -13.83 -17.43 13.82
CA GLY A 430 -14.40 -16.57 14.86
C GLY A 430 -13.52 -15.37 15.24
N ASP A 431 -12.72 -14.85 14.29
CA ASP A 431 -11.86 -13.71 14.57
C ASP A 431 -12.70 -12.44 14.83
N PRO A 432 -12.37 -11.65 15.87
CA PRO A 432 -13.02 -10.37 16.16
C PRO A 432 -13.18 -9.42 14.97
N SER A 433 -12.22 -9.43 14.05
CA SER A 433 -12.16 -8.52 12.91
C SER A 433 -13.09 -8.95 11.77
N ALA A 434 -13.66 -10.16 11.80
CA ALA A 434 -14.43 -10.75 10.71
C ALA A 434 -15.59 -9.86 10.25
N GLN A 435 -16.38 -9.35 11.19
CA GLN A 435 -17.54 -8.52 10.86
C GLN A 435 -17.14 -7.11 10.36
N THR A 436 -16.02 -6.57 10.83
CA THR A 436 -15.43 -5.32 10.28
C THR A 436 -15.01 -5.55 8.82
N ALA A 437 -14.25 -6.61 8.59
CA ALA A 437 -13.79 -7.01 7.26
C ALA A 437 -14.96 -7.27 6.31
N LEU A 438 -16.03 -7.92 6.77
CA LEU A 438 -17.21 -8.21 5.96
C LEU A 438 -17.96 -6.95 5.53
N ILE A 439 -18.09 -5.95 6.42
CA ILE A 439 -18.72 -4.67 6.08
C ILE A 439 -17.88 -3.92 5.03
N GLN A 440 -16.55 -3.89 5.21
CA GLN A 440 -15.66 -3.26 4.23
C GLN A 440 -15.65 -4.00 2.89
N ALA A 441 -15.66 -5.34 2.92
CA ALA A 441 -15.76 -6.17 1.73
C ALA A 441 -17.06 -5.93 0.96
N GLU A 442 -18.19 -5.79 1.65
CA GLU A 442 -19.47 -5.46 1.02
C GLU A 442 -19.43 -4.11 0.32
N ALA A 443 -18.90 -3.07 0.99
CA ALA A 443 -18.76 -1.74 0.41
C ALA A 443 -17.83 -1.75 -0.82
N ALA A 444 -16.69 -2.46 -0.73
CA ALA A 444 -15.74 -2.59 -1.83
C ALA A 444 -16.33 -3.37 -3.02
N ALA A 445 -17.07 -4.45 -2.78
CA ALA A 445 -17.73 -5.24 -3.82
C ALA A 445 -18.83 -4.42 -4.52
N ASP A 446 -19.64 -3.69 -3.75
CA ASP A 446 -20.68 -2.82 -4.30
C ASP A 446 -20.11 -1.69 -5.16
N ALA A 447 -18.95 -1.14 -4.77
CA ALA A 447 -18.30 -0.06 -5.52
C ALA A 447 -17.86 -0.46 -6.94
N ILE A 448 -17.64 -1.75 -7.20
CA ILE A 448 -17.31 -2.26 -8.54
C ILE A 448 -18.51 -2.89 -9.26
N LEU A 449 -19.47 -3.48 -8.53
CA LEU A 449 -20.61 -4.17 -9.13
C LEU A 449 -21.79 -3.24 -9.46
N LEU A 450 -22.15 -2.30 -8.57
CA LEU A 450 -23.28 -1.40 -8.81
C LEU A 450 -23.13 -0.51 -10.05
N PRO A 451 -21.93 0.01 -10.39
CA PRO A 451 -21.73 0.76 -11.63
C PRO A 451 -22.16 0.02 -12.91
N GLU A 452 -22.19 -1.32 -12.91
CA GLU A 452 -22.69 -2.08 -14.05
C GLU A 452 -24.17 -1.84 -14.37
N LEU A 453 -24.97 -1.41 -13.38
CA LEU A 453 -26.37 -1.04 -13.61
C LEU A 453 -26.49 0.15 -14.56
N ASP A 454 -25.47 1.02 -14.55
CA ASP A 454 -25.38 2.21 -15.39
C ASP A 454 -24.54 1.96 -16.66
N GLY A 455 -24.21 0.69 -16.96
CA GLY A 455 -23.43 0.31 -18.14
C GLY A 455 -21.92 0.51 -18.02
N MET A 456 -21.41 0.72 -16.80
CA MET A 456 -19.98 0.83 -16.54
C MET A 456 -19.40 -0.56 -16.24
N THR A 457 -18.41 -1.00 -17.00
CA THR A 457 -17.93 -2.39 -16.98
C THR A 457 -16.42 -2.46 -17.03
N LEU A 458 -15.83 -3.41 -16.28
CA LEU A 458 -14.41 -3.72 -16.32
C LEU A 458 -14.10 -4.72 -17.46
N ASP A 459 -14.11 -4.24 -18.71
CA ASP A 459 -13.98 -5.07 -19.92
C ASP A 459 -12.72 -5.97 -19.92
N HIS A 460 -11.63 -5.53 -19.31
CA HIS A 460 -10.37 -6.29 -19.26
C HIS A 460 -10.09 -7.00 -17.93
N ARG A 461 -10.93 -6.79 -16.92
CA ARG A 461 -10.73 -7.29 -15.54
C ARG A 461 -12.02 -7.87 -14.93
N VAL A 462 -12.94 -8.34 -15.76
CA VAL A 462 -14.25 -8.92 -15.34
C VAL A 462 -14.13 -10.07 -14.32
N PHE A 463 -13.00 -10.79 -14.32
CA PHE A 463 -12.71 -11.84 -13.34
C PHE A 463 -12.62 -11.32 -11.90
N SER A 464 -12.34 -10.04 -11.70
CA SER A 464 -12.27 -9.40 -10.37
C SER A 464 -13.65 -9.20 -9.77
N GLU A 465 -14.62 -8.72 -10.56
CA GLU A 465 -16.04 -8.65 -10.17
C GLU A 465 -16.59 -10.03 -9.83
N ALA A 466 -16.24 -11.04 -10.64
CA ALA A 466 -16.68 -12.43 -10.42
C ALA A 466 -16.13 -12.99 -9.10
N ARG A 467 -14.82 -12.79 -8.82
CA ARG A 467 -14.22 -13.26 -7.57
C ARG A 467 -14.80 -12.56 -6.35
N ALA A 468 -15.01 -11.23 -6.42
CA ALA A 468 -15.61 -10.48 -5.32
C ALA A 468 -17.01 -11.01 -4.97
N ALA A 469 -17.88 -11.16 -5.98
CA ALA A 469 -19.23 -11.71 -5.77
C ALA A 469 -19.20 -13.15 -5.24
N ALA A 470 -18.30 -14.00 -5.78
CA ALA A 470 -18.19 -15.40 -5.35
C ALA A 470 -17.70 -15.53 -3.89
N TRP A 471 -16.69 -14.75 -3.48
CA TRP A 471 -16.26 -14.72 -2.08
C TRP A 471 -17.34 -14.18 -1.14
N MET A 472 -18.10 -13.16 -1.55
CA MET A 472 -19.23 -12.65 -0.75
C MET A 472 -20.34 -13.70 -0.57
N ILE A 473 -20.62 -14.51 -1.59
CA ILE A 473 -21.56 -15.65 -1.47
C ILE A 473 -21.03 -16.68 -0.50
N ARG A 474 -19.74 -17.05 -0.60
CA ARG A 474 -19.11 -18.03 0.31
C ARG A 474 -19.11 -17.52 1.76
N ALA A 475 -18.77 -16.25 1.98
CA ALA A 475 -18.85 -15.61 3.30
C ALA A 475 -20.29 -15.59 3.83
N GLY A 476 -21.27 -15.30 2.97
CA GLY A 476 -22.69 -15.35 3.31
C GLY A 476 -23.14 -16.75 3.72
N LYS A 477 -22.76 -17.80 2.97
CA LYS A 477 -23.06 -19.20 3.32
C LYS A 477 -22.41 -19.60 4.65
N LEU A 478 -21.14 -19.26 4.84
CA LEU A 478 -20.37 -19.58 6.06
C LEU A 478 -20.96 -18.91 7.30
N THR A 479 -21.42 -17.67 7.17
CA THR A 479 -21.99 -16.87 8.28
C THR A 479 -23.51 -16.99 8.40
N GLU A 480 -24.13 -17.89 7.62
CA GLU A 480 -25.60 -18.05 7.53
C GLU A 480 -26.35 -16.74 7.17
N ASN A 481 -25.67 -15.81 6.49
CA ASN A 481 -26.20 -14.52 6.08
C ASN A 481 -26.83 -14.61 4.68
N GLN A 482 -28.08 -15.07 4.62
CA GLN A 482 -28.82 -15.27 3.37
C GLN A 482 -28.94 -13.97 2.54
N ARG A 483 -28.97 -12.79 3.18
CA ARG A 483 -29.01 -11.49 2.48
C ARG A 483 -27.80 -11.32 1.54
N LEU A 484 -26.61 -11.71 1.98
CA LEU A 484 -25.41 -11.62 1.14
C LEU A 484 -25.49 -12.60 -0.03
N VAL A 485 -25.93 -13.83 0.23
CA VAL A 485 -26.11 -14.86 -0.81
C VAL A 485 -27.11 -14.38 -1.86
N ASP A 486 -28.27 -13.88 -1.45
CA ASP A 486 -29.34 -13.39 -2.33
C ASP A 486 -28.91 -12.17 -3.13
N LYS A 487 -28.14 -11.25 -2.52
CA LYS A 487 -27.63 -10.05 -3.18
C LYS A 487 -26.59 -10.35 -4.25
N TYR A 488 -25.60 -11.20 -3.93
CA TYR A 488 -24.42 -11.38 -4.80
C TYR A 488 -24.56 -12.54 -5.80
N THR A 489 -25.48 -13.48 -5.61
CA THR A 489 -25.71 -14.56 -6.59
C THR A 489 -26.14 -14.04 -7.96
N PRO A 490 -27.13 -13.12 -8.08
CA PRO A 490 -27.50 -12.53 -9.37
C PRO A 490 -26.35 -11.73 -10.01
N TRP A 491 -25.55 -11.06 -9.20
CA TRP A 491 -24.34 -10.35 -9.66
C TRP A 491 -23.33 -11.31 -10.26
N LEU A 492 -22.99 -12.39 -9.54
CA LEU A 492 -22.08 -13.41 -10.04
C LEU A 492 -22.58 -13.99 -11.37
N GLN A 493 -23.87 -14.34 -11.47
CA GLN A 493 -24.45 -14.85 -12.71
C GLN A 493 -24.29 -13.87 -13.89
N ARG A 494 -24.55 -12.58 -13.66
CA ARG A 494 -24.42 -11.53 -14.67
C ARG A 494 -22.97 -11.39 -15.15
N VAL A 495 -22.04 -11.28 -14.22
CA VAL A 495 -20.61 -11.10 -14.50
C VAL A 495 -20.03 -12.35 -15.18
N MET A 496 -20.37 -13.54 -14.69
CA MET A 496 -19.96 -14.81 -15.31
C MET A 496 -20.48 -14.95 -16.74
N LYS A 497 -21.72 -14.53 -17.01
CA LYS A 497 -22.26 -14.51 -18.38
C LYS A 497 -21.43 -13.62 -19.31
N ARG A 498 -20.97 -12.46 -18.83
CA ARG A 498 -20.08 -11.58 -19.62
C ARG A 498 -18.69 -12.19 -19.78
N MET A 499 -18.10 -12.72 -18.71
CA MET A 499 -16.77 -13.34 -18.71
C MET A 499 -16.68 -14.60 -19.59
N LEU A 500 -17.80 -15.30 -19.78
CA LEU A 500 -17.92 -16.45 -20.67
C LEU A 500 -18.49 -16.07 -22.04
N SER A 501 -18.25 -14.83 -22.49
CA SER A 501 -18.69 -14.32 -23.79
C SER A 501 -17.55 -13.72 -24.61
N ALA A 502 -17.82 -13.48 -25.89
CA ALA A 502 -16.87 -12.80 -26.77
C ALA A 502 -16.49 -11.39 -26.28
N GLU A 503 -17.32 -10.74 -25.45
CA GLU A 503 -17.02 -9.41 -24.89
C GLU A 503 -15.76 -9.41 -24.03
N SER A 504 -15.53 -10.47 -23.25
CA SER A 504 -14.29 -10.65 -22.48
C SER A 504 -13.19 -11.38 -23.27
N SER A 505 -13.36 -11.51 -24.59
CA SER A 505 -12.47 -12.31 -25.46
C SER A 505 -12.43 -13.81 -25.11
N TYR A 506 -13.54 -14.37 -24.60
CA TYR A 506 -13.67 -15.83 -24.42
C TYR A 506 -14.02 -16.50 -25.75
N ASP A 507 -13.25 -17.50 -26.16
CA ASP A 507 -13.42 -18.22 -27.43
C ASP A 507 -14.20 -19.56 -27.30
N GLY A 508 -14.62 -19.90 -26.08
CA GLY A 508 -15.28 -21.17 -25.75
C GLY A 508 -14.40 -22.15 -24.99
N SER A 509 -13.07 -21.98 -25.00
CA SER A 509 -12.12 -22.75 -24.21
C SER A 509 -11.22 -21.87 -23.35
N GLY A 510 -10.79 -20.69 -23.82
CA GLY A 510 -9.88 -19.80 -23.13
C GLY A 510 -10.10 -18.32 -23.39
N TRP A 511 -9.16 -17.50 -22.90
CA TRP A 511 -9.15 -16.04 -23.04
C TRP A 511 -7.88 -15.61 -23.77
N VAL A 512 -7.88 -14.39 -24.33
CA VAL A 512 -6.90 -13.90 -25.32
C VAL A 512 -5.43 -13.83 -24.87
N SER A 513 -5.13 -13.62 -23.60
CA SER A 513 -3.76 -13.67 -23.06
C SER A 513 -3.67 -14.63 -21.88
N GLY A 514 -2.48 -15.14 -21.60
CA GLY A 514 -2.30 -16.09 -20.51
C GLY A 514 -2.53 -15.49 -19.13
N TRP A 515 -2.16 -14.22 -18.91
CA TRP A 515 -2.59 -13.49 -17.71
C TRP A 515 -4.12 -13.51 -17.56
N ARG A 516 -4.88 -13.06 -18.57
CA ARG A 516 -6.36 -13.06 -18.49
C ARG A 516 -6.92 -14.46 -18.31
N HIS A 517 -6.36 -15.43 -19.03
CA HIS A 517 -6.80 -16.82 -18.99
C HIS A 517 -6.68 -17.42 -17.60
N PHE A 518 -5.55 -17.20 -16.91
CA PHE A 518 -5.36 -17.72 -15.57
C PHE A 518 -6.33 -17.09 -14.56
N TYR A 519 -6.44 -15.77 -14.54
CA TYR A 519 -7.34 -15.08 -13.60
C TYR A 519 -8.80 -15.46 -13.82
N ALA A 520 -9.24 -15.56 -15.08
CA ALA A 520 -10.57 -16.01 -15.40
C ALA A 520 -10.79 -17.47 -15.00
N THR A 521 -9.82 -18.35 -15.24
CA THR A 521 -9.87 -19.75 -14.81
C THR A 521 -10.07 -19.89 -13.30
N ARG A 522 -9.31 -19.12 -12.51
CA ARG A 522 -9.47 -19.07 -11.05
C ARG A 522 -10.83 -18.51 -10.64
N ALA A 523 -11.31 -17.46 -11.31
CA ALA A 523 -12.63 -16.89 -11.07
C ALA A 523 -13.77 -17.89 -11.38
N VAL A 524 -13.66 -18.66 -12.47
CA VAL A 524 -14.61 -19.72 -12.83
C VAL A 524 -14.64 -20.81 -11.76
N TRP A 525 -13.48 -21.28 -11.29
CA TRP A 525 -13.43 -22.26 -10.21
C TRP A 525 -14.08 -21.74 -8.93
N LEU A 526 -13.74 -20.52 -8.52
CA LEU A 526 -14.32 -19.91 -7.33
C LEU A 526 -15.84 -19.70 -7.49
N ALA A 527 -16.32 -19.34 -8.68
CA ALA A 527 -17.75 -19.23 -8.97
C ALA A 527 -18.46 -20.59 -8.84
N TYR A 528 -17.81 -21.68 -9.26
CA TYR A 528 -18.29 -23.03 -9.01
C TYR A 528 -18.34 -23.35 -7.51
N GLU A 529 -17.27 -23.09 -6.75
CA GLU A 529 -17.29 -23.32 -5.29
C GLU A 529 -18.38 -22.49 -4.58
N ALA A 530 -18.65 -21.28 -5.07
CA ALA A 530 -19.67 -20.41 -4.50
C ALA A 530 -21.10 -20.87 -4.79
N THR A 531 -21.36 -21.50 -5.95
CA THR A 531 -22.73 -21.73 -6.46
C THR A 531 -23.09 -23.17 -6.76
N GLU A 532 -22.09 -24.06 -6.88
CA GLU A 532 -22.22 -25.43 -7.37
C GLU A 532 -22.83 -25.51 -8.79
N ASN A 533 -22.74 -24.44 -9.58
CA ASN A 533 -23.26 -24.43 -10.95
C ASN A 533 -22.37 -25.28 -11.89
N PRO A 534 -22.88 -26.38 -12.48
CA PRO A 534 -22.09 -27.27 -13.32
C PRO A 534 -21.51 -26.59 -14.58
N GLU A 535 -22.15 -25.54 -15.11
CA GLU A 535 -21.63 -24.81 -16.28
C GLU A 535 -20.27 -24.16 -15.99
N TYR A 536 -20.05 -23.72 -14.74
CA TYR A 536 -18.78 -23.13 -14.34
C TYR A 536 -17.71 -24.22 -14.19
N LEU A 537 -18.07 -25.39 -13.66
CA LEU A 537 -17.15 -26.54 -13.63
C LEU A 537 -16.73 -26.96 -15.04
N GLU A 538 -17.67 -27.05 -15.98
CA GLU A 538 -17.38 -27.37 -17.38
C GLU A 538 -16.49 -26.31 -18.04
N ALA A 539 -16.73 -25.02 -17.77
CA ALA A 539 -15.88 -23.94 -18.28
C ALA A 539 -14.44 -24.02 -17.71
N TYR A 540 -14.30 -24.35 -16.42
CA TYR A 540 -12.99 -24.58 -15.80
C TYR A 540 -12.26 -25.76 -16.45
N GLN A 541 -12.97 -26.87 -16.69
CA GLN A 541 -12.39 -28.04 -17.36
C GLN A 541 -11.90 -27.72 -18.77
N ARG A 542 -12.69 -27.01 -19.58
CA ARG A 542 -12.26 -26.57 -20.92
C ARG A 542 -11.04 -25.64 -20.88
N ALA A 543 -10.94 -24.79 -19.86
CA ALA A 543 -9.81 -23.90 -19.69
C ALA A 543 -8.49 -24.65 -19.43
N MET A 544 -8.53 -25.81 -18.76
CA MET A 544 -7.33 -26.61 -18.50
C MET A 544 -6.66 -27.16 -19.75
N ASP A 545 -7.40 -27.33 -20.85
CA ASP A 545 -6.89 -27.87 -22.12
C ASP A 545 -6.20 -26.82 -22.99
N VAL A 546 -6.25 -25.53 -22.60
CA VAL A 546 -5.62 -24.44 -23.37
C VAL A 546 -4.10 -24.53 -23.35
N TYR A 547 -3.51 -24.98 -22.24
CA TYR A 547 -2.06 -25.13 -22.11
C TYR A 547 -1.62 -26.59 -22.08
N ASP A 548 -0.53 -26.87 -22.79
CA ASP A 548 0.18 -28.15 -22.75
C ASP A 548 1.69 -27.96 -22.64
N ILE A 549 2.42 -29.02 -22.33
CA ILE A 549 3.88 -28.99 -22.16
C ILE A 549 4.53 -30.29 -22.62
N ASP A 550 5.70 -30.15 -23.23
CA ASP A 550 6.65 -31.24 -23.42
C ASP A 550 8.09 -30.78 -23.11
N LYS A 551 9.07 -31.63 -23.38
CA LYS A 551 10.50 -31.32 -23.19
C LYS A 551 11.01 -30.15 -24.02
N ASP A 552 10.31 -29.79 -25.11
CA ASP A 552 10.70 -28.78 -26.08
C ASP A 552 10.07 -27.43 -25.75
N GLY A 553 9.00 -27.36 -24.96
CA GLY A 553 8.43 -26.11 -24.46
C GLY A 553 6.98 -26.18 -23.98
N ILE A 554 6.39 -25.00 -23.78
CA ILE A 554 4.96 -24.82 -23.45
C ILE A 554 4.19 -24.56 -24.76
N TYR A 555 2.99 -25.10 -24.85
CA TYR A 555 2.08 -24.95 -25.98
C TYR A 555 0.79 -24.27 -25.52
N ARG A 556 0.24 -23.41 -26.36
CA ARG A 556 -1.08 -22.82 -26.19
C ARG A 556 -1.94 -23.16 -27.39
N ASN A 557 -3.09 -23.77 -27.16
CA ASN A 557 -3.99 -24.26 -28.22
C ASN A 557 -3.25 -25.14 -29.26
N GLY A 558 -2.28 -25.94 -28.81
CA GLY A 558 -1.44 -26.79 -29.66
C GLY A 558 -0.29 -26.08 -30.38
N GLU A 559 -0.19 -24.76 -30.28
CA GLU A 559 0.92 -23.99 -30.87
C GLU A 559 2.04 -23.76 -29.86
N LYS A 560 3.28 -24.08 -30.25
CA LYS A 560 4.44 -23.88 -29.39
C LYS A 560 4.66 -22.39 -29.14
N MET A 561 4.77 -22.02 -27.87
CA MET A 561 5.08 -20.64 -27.50
C MET A 561 6.51 -20.26 -27.89
N ALA A 562 6.70 -19.02 -28.35
CA ALA A 562 8.02 -18.51 -28.72
C ALA A 562 8.97 -18.36 -27.53
N SER A 563 8.43 -18.08 -26.34
CA SER A 563 9.18 -17.85 -25.10
C SER A 563 8.34 -18.34 -23.92
N PRO A 564 8.72 -19.45 -23.26
CA PRO A 564 8.06 -19.95 -22.05
C PRO A 564 8.15 -18.99 -20.86
N GLY A 565 9.05 -18.01 -20.92
CA GLY A 565 9.22 -16.94 -19.94
C GLY A 565 8.61 -15.60 -20.34
N ASP A 566 7.68 -15.54 -21.29
CA ASP A 566 7.03 -14.26 -21.61
C ASP A 566 6.17 -13.80 -20.41
N ALA A 567 6.44 -12.59 -19.94
CA ALA A 567 5.78 -12.01 -18.77
C ALA A 567 4.26 -11.88 -19.00
N ASP A 568 3.81 -11.53 -20.21
CA ASP A 568 2.38 -11.31 -20.46
C ASP A 568 1.58 -12.63 -20.62
N GLU A 569 2.27 -13.72 -20.96
CA GLU A 569 1.64 -14.97 -21.39
C GLU A 569 1.77 -16.10 -20.36
N THR A 570 2.90 -16.24 -19.68
CA THR A 570 3.07 -17.30 -18.67
C THR A 570 3.54 -16.79 -17.32
N TYR A 571 3.90 -15.49 -17.21
CA TYR A 571 4.58 -14.92 -16.02
C TYR A 571 5.66 -15.90 -15.52
N PHE A 572 6.58 -16.27 -16.42
CA PHE A 572 7.65 -17.25 -16.14
C PHE A 572 7.17 -18.65 -15.72
N GLY A 573 6.02 -19.10 -16.25
CA GLY A 573 5.45 -20.41 -15.94
C GLY A 573 4.62 -20.46 -14.66
N SER A 574 4.56 -19.40 -13.86
CA SER A 574 3.76 -19.38 -12.62
C SER A 574 2.27 -19.64 -12.84
N LEU A 575 1.70 -19.07 -13.92
CA LEU A 575 0.28 -19.23 -14.25
C LEU A 575 -0.08 -20.68 -14.61
N PRO A 576 0.58 -21.33 -15.59
CA PRO A 576 0.32 -22.73 -15.87
C PRO A 576 0.66 -23.64 -14.68
N LEU A 577 1.69 -23.34 -13.88
CA LEU A 577 1.99 -24.07 -12.64
C LEU A 577 0.80 -24.06 -11.68
N GLY A 578 0.20 -22.88 -11.45
CA GLY A 578 -0.97 -22.72 -10.60
C GLY A 578 -2.17 -23.52 -11.10
N ALA A 579 -2.46 -23.44 -12.40
CA ALA A 579 -3.59 -24.12 -13.02
C ALA A 579 -3.44 -25.65 -12.97
N TRP A 580 -2.29 -26.18 -13.43
CA TRP A 580 -2.02 -27.61 -13.45
C TRP A 580 -1.93 -28.21 -12.04
N GLY A 581 -1.29 -27.49 -11.10
CA GLY A 581 -1.26 -27.90 -9.70
C GLY A 581 -2.66 -28.00 -9.10
N HIS A 582 -3.49 -26.98 -9.31
CA HIS A 582 -4.86 -26.99 -8.83
C HIS A 582 -5.70 -28.15 -9.43
N ALA A 583 -5.47 -28.46 -10.71
CA ALA A 583 -6.14 -29.55 -11.42
C ALA A 583 -5.61 -30.96 -11.08
N GLY A 584 -4.48 -31.07 -10.37
CA GLY A 584 -3.82 -32.35 -10.08
C GLY A 584 -3.03 -32.92 -11.28
N MET A 585 -2.69 -32.11 -12.26
CA MET A 585 -1.85 -32.47 -13.40
C MET A 585 -0.36 -32.40 -13.01
N LEU A 586 0.03 -33.19 -11.99
CA LEU A 586 1.33 -33.07 -11.33
C LEU A 586 2.51 -33.36 -12.25
N ASP A 587 2.36 -34.27 -13.22
CA ASP A 587 3.41 -34.56 -14.21
C ASP A 587 3.73 -33.35 -15.09
N LYS A 588 2.71 -32.58 -15.50
CA LYS A 588 2.90 -31.35 -16.29
C LYS A 588 3.59 -30.26 -15.47
N ALA A 589 3.21 -30.13 -14.21
CA ALA A 589 3.81 -29.18 -13.30
C ALA A 589 5.27 -29.53 -12.96
N ASP A 590 5.57 -30.79 -12.71
CA ASP A 590 6.94 -31.28 -12.49
C ASP A 590 7.80 -31.05 -13.73
N MET A 591 7.26 -31.31 -14.92
CA MET A 591 7.93 -31.01 -16.18
C MET A 591 8.25 -29.52 -16.33
N LEU A 592 7.33 -28.64 -15.92
CA LEU A 592 7.52 -27.19 -15.98
C LEU A 592 8.60 -26.69 -15.02
N ILE A 593 8.61 -27.20 -13.79
CA ILE A 593 9.63 -26.87 -12.79
C ILE A 593 11.02 -27.27 -13.30
N ASN A 594 11.10 -28.39 -14.01
CA ASN A 594 12.34 -28.97 -14.53
C ASN A 594 12.63 -28.60 -16.00
N LEU A 595 11.86 -27.68 -16.61
CA LEU A 595 11.93 -27.41 -18.04
C LEU A 595 13.27 -26.79 -18.46
N GLU A 596 14.00 -27.48 -19.33
CA GLU A 596 15.33 -27.12 -19.82
C GLU A 596 15.30 -26.36 -21.15
N VAL A 597 14.32 -25.47 -21.30
CA VAL A 597 14.14 -24.61 -22.48
C VAL A 597 14.50 -23.17 -22.09
N PRO A 598 15.20 -22.42 -22.96
CA PRO A 598 15.49 -21.00 -22.72
C PRO A 598 14.23 -20.21 -22.40
N ALA A 599 14.26 -19.41 -21.35
CA ALA A 599 13.11 -18.62 -20.93
C ALA A 599 12.77 -17.50 -21.94
N GLY A 600 13.77 -16.94 -22.64
CA GLY A 600 13.60 -15.92 -23.67
C GLY A 600 13.88 -14.47 -23.21
N GLN A 601 13.71 -13.52 -24.14
CA GLN A 601 14.41 -12.23 -24.17
C GLN A 601 13.87 -11.12 -23.21
N LYS A 602 12.71 -11.29 -22.58
CA LYS A 602 11.98 -10.19 -21.91
C LYS A 602 12.17 -10.09 -20.38
N SER A 603 13.00 -10.92 -19.76
CA SER A 603 12.99 -11.12 -18.30
C SER A 603 14.05 -10.33 -17.51
N GLY A 604 14.88 -9.51 -18.16
CA GLY A 604 16.07 -8.94 -17.51
C GLY A 604 17.14 -9.98 -17.14
N VAL A 605 16.88 -11.27 -17.39
CA VAL A 605 17.80 -12.40 -17.29
C VAL A 605 18.32 -12.73 -18.69
N SER A 606 19.50 -13.37 -18.79
CA SER A 606 20.04 -13.83 -20.08
C SER A 606 18.97 -14.64 -20.84
N PRO A 607 18.73 -14.34 -22.14
CA PRO A 607 17.73 -15.07 -22.95
C PRO A 607 17.96 -16.58 -23.01
N GLU A 608 19.20 -17.01 -22.77
CA GLU A 608 19.65 -18.40 -22.76
C GLU A 608 19.41 -19.11 -21.42
N THR A 609 19.02 -18.39 -20.37
CA THR A 609 18.77 -19.00 -19.05
C THR A 609 17.59 -19.96 -19.14
N PRO A 610 17.77 -21.26 -18.80
CA PRO A 610 16.68 -22.22 -18.81
C PRO A 610 15.56 -21.83 -17.82
N LEU A 611 14.31 -22.18 -18.14
CA LEU A 611 13.18 -21.90 -17.24
C LEU A 611 13.35 -22.52 -15.84
N LYS A 612 13.91 -23.72 -15.75
CA LYS A 612 14.26 -24.34 -14.45
C LYS A 612 15.15 -23.46 -13.57
N GLU A 613 16.04 -22.67 -14.18
CA GLU A 613 16.93 -21.73 -13.49
C GLU A 613 16.25 -20.40 -13.13
N LEU A 614 15.06 -20.08 -13.68
CA LEU A 614 14.30 -18.90 -13.25
C LEU A 614 13.63 -19.10 -11.89
N TRP A 615 13.20 -20.33 -11.54
CA TRP A 615 12.73 -20.67 -10.19
C TRP A 615 13.79 -20.49 -9.11
N HIS A 616 15.02 -20.19 -9.49
CA HIS A 616 16.16 -20.04 -8.60
C HIS A 616 16.53 -18.57 -8.37
N ASP A 617 16.07 -17.64 -9.20
CA ASP A 617 16.49 -16.25 -9.11
C ASP A 617 15.72 -15.52 -8.00
N GLY A 618 16.26 -15.49 -6.79
CA GLY A 618 15.66 -14.69 -5.73
C GLY A 618 15.58 -13.22 -6.16
N GLY A 619 14.37 -12.66 -6.19
CA GLY A 619 14.07 -11.28 -6.56
C GLY A 619 13.68 -11.05 -8.03
N ALA A 620 13.83 -12.04 -8.89
CA ALA A 620 13.37 -12.00 -10.29
C ALA A 620 12.69 -13.30 -10.76
N GLY A 621 12.71 -14.33 -9.91
CA GLY A 621 12.10 -15.62 -10.15
C GLY A 621 10.62 -15.64 -9.78
N PRO A 622 9.85 -16.61 -10.29
CA PRO A 622 8.39 -16.54 -10.31
C PRO A 622 7.76 -16.65 -8.91
N TRP A 623 8.44 -17.26 -7.92
CA TRP A 623 7.97 -17.33 -6.53
C TRP A 623 8.38 -16.11 -5.67
N THR A 624 9.18 -15.19 -6.22
CA THR A 624 9.57 -13.92 -5.56
C THR A 624 9.00 -12.68 -6.24
N GLN A 625 8.29 -12.85 -7.36
CA GLN A 625 7.67 -11.75 -8.09
C GLN A 625 6.29 -11.42 -7.52
N ASP A 626 6.07 -10.14 -7.26
CA ASP A 626 4.85 -9.53 -6.73
C ASP A 626 3.58 -9.88 -7.52
N ASP A 627 3.67 -9.91 -8.84
CA ASP A 627 2.55 -10.23 -9.71
C ASP A 627 2.26 -11.73 -9.85
N ALA A 628 3.30 -12.56 -9.91
CA ALA A 628 3.19 -13.98 -10.24
C ALA A 628 2.84 -14.81 -9.01
N GLN A 629 3.49 -14.53 -7.88
CA GLN A 629 3.45 -15.38 -6.71
C GLN A 629 2.07 -15.43 -6.02
N PRO A 630 1.37 -14.31 -5.75
CA PRO A 630 0.03 -14.32 -5.16
C PRO A 630 -1.05 -14.96 -6.06
N ASN A 631 -0.69 -15.34 -7.29
CA ASN A 631 -1.62 -15.96 -8.22
C ASN A 631 -1.58 -17.49 -8.18
N PHE A 632 -0.40 -18.10 -8.05
CA PHE A 632 -0.30 -19.56 -8.00
C PHE A 632 -0.25 -20.11 -6.57
N ALA A 633 0.35 -19.38 -5.62
CA ALA A 633 0.52 -19.85 -4.26
C ALA A 633 -0.84 -20.02 -3.56
N GLY A 634 -0.97 -21.05 -2.75
CA GLY A 634 -2.21 -21.55 -2.15
C GLY A 634 -3.10 -22.28 -3.15
N PHE A 635 -3.36 -21.66 -4.31
CA PHE A 635 -4.25 -22.20 -5.34
C PHE A 635 -3.74 -23.54 -5.91
N CYS A 636 -2.44 -23.67 -6.16
CA CYS A 636 -1.86 -24.90 -6.71
C CYS A 636 -1.99 -26.13 -5.80
N LEU A 637 -2.27 -25.95 -4.50
CA LEU A 637 -2.23 -27.04 -3.52
C LEU A 637 -3.39 -28.03 -3.65
N ARG A 638 -4.51 -27.63 -4.26
CA ARG A 638 -5.71 -28.47 -4.34
C ARG A 638 -5.42 -29.85 -4.92
N GLY A 639 -4.66 -29.93 -6.02
CA GLY A 639 -4.36 -31.20 -6.69
C GLY A 639 -3.35 -32.07 -5.98
N LEU A 640 -2.62 -31.54 -4.98
CA LEU A 640 -1.68 -32.32 -4.16
C LEU A 640 -2.38 -33.20 -3.13
N ASN A 641 -3.65 -32.92 -2.79
CA ASN A 641 -4.45 -33.70 -1.83
C ASN A 641 -3.75 -33.90 -0.46
N ILE A 642 -3.06 -32.86 0.03
CA ILE A 642 -2.30 -32.91 1.28
C ILE A 642 -3.24 -33.18 2.46
N PRO A 643 -2.94 -34.13 3.37
CA PRO A 643 -3.77 -34.40 4.55
C PRO A 643 -3.90 -33.18 5.47
N GLN A 644 -5.11 -32.94 5.98
CA GLN A 644 -5.43 -31.76 6.81
C GLN A 644 -6.05 -32.12 8.17
N LYS A 645 -5.68 -33.28 8.72
CA LYS A 645 -6.29 -33.83 9.94
C LYS A 645 -6.20 -32.88 11.15
N ALA A 646 -5.20 -32.00 11.17
CA ALA A 646 -5.06 -30.92 12.13
C ALA A 646 -4.67 -29.63 11.40
N LYS A 647 -5.09 -28.48 11.95
CA LYS A 647 -4.69 -27.16 11.48
C LYS A 647 -3.66 -26.56 12.44
N THR A 648 -2.58 -26.04 11.87
CA THR A 648 -1.50 -25.37 12.59
C THR A 648 -1.59 -23.88 12.33
N PHE A 649 -1.88 -23.12 13.39
CA PHE A 649 -1.91 -21.66 13.35
C PHE A 649 -0.50 -21.15 13.54
N THR A 650 -0.04 -20.37 12.58
CA THR A 650 1.29 -19.79 12.60
C THR A 650 1.19 -18.35 13.08
N PRO A 651 1.94 -17.95 14.13
CA PRO A 651 2.09 -16.55 14.46
C PRO A 651 2.88 -15.85 13.35
N LEU A 652 2.73 -14.53 13.24
CA LEU A 652 3.51 -13.74 12.30
C LEU A 652 5.01 -13.93 12.52
N ALA A 653 5.78 -14.13 11.46
CA ALA A 653 7.21 -14.44 11.43
C ALA A 653 7.62 -15.85 11.91
N SER A 654 6.64 -16.77 11.94
CA SER A 654 6.89 -18.20 11.99
C SER A 654 6.69 -18.77 10.60
N PHE A 655 7.76 -19.16 9.91
CA PHE A 655 7.73 -19.62 8.52
C PHE A 655 7.49 -21.13 8.47
N PRO A 656 6.24 -21.61 8.27
CA PRO A 656 5.94 -23.03 8.25
C PRO A 656 6.52 -23.73 7.02
N LEU A 657 6.86 -25.00 7.21
CA LEU A 657 7.13 -25.97 6.19
C LEU A 657 6.23 -27.18 6.48
N TYR A 658 5.56 -27.68 5.45
CA TYR A 658 4.77 -28.90 5.58
C TYR A 658 5.20 -29.92 4.54
N ASP A 659 5.06 -31.21 4.85
CA ASP A 659 5.37 -32.34 3.96
C ASP A 659 4.11 -32.94 3.30
N GLU A 660 4.28 -33.88 2.37
CA GLU A 660 3.17 -34.53 1.66
C GLU A 660 2.22 -35.28 2.60
N GLN A 661 2.66 -35.60 3.82
CA GLN A 661 1.86 -36.25 4.85
C GLN A 661 1.10 -35.25 5.73
N GLY A 662 1.30 -33.94 5.51
CA GLY A 662 0.67 -32.87 6.25
C GLY A 662 1.32 -32.57 7.61
N ASN A 663 2.54 -33.06 7.87
CA ASN A 663 3.28 -32.70 9.08
C ASN A 663 3.82 -31.28 8.94
N VAL A 664 3.62 -30.43 9.96
CA VAL A 664 4.06 -29.03 9.95
C VAL A 664 5.26 -28.85 10.88
N THR A 665 6.30 -28.21 10.37
CA THR A 665 7.40 -27.63 11.14
C THR A 665 7.47 -26.13 10.85
N ALA A 666 8.19 -25.35 11.65
CA ALA A 666 8.46 -23.95 11.30
C ALA A 666 9.90 -23.57 11.60
N THR A 667 10.41 -22.63 10.81
CA THR A 667 11.63 -21.89 11.10
C THR A 667 11.27 -20.47 11.47
N TYR A 668 12.04 -19.88 12.39
CA TYR A 668 11.95 -18.46 12.73
C TYR A 668 13.04 -17.65 12.02
N LYS A 669 13.86 -18.33 11.22
CA LYS A 669 14.90 -17.67 10.46
C LYS A 669 14.28 -17.02 9.22
N PRO A 670 14.42 -15.70 9.03
CA PRO A 670 13.87 -15.02 7.87
C PRO A 670 14.55 -15.46 6.57
N MET A 671 13.78 -15.46 5.48
CA MET A 671 14.28 -15.78 4.13
C MET A 671 15.22 -14.70 3.60
N VAL A 672 14.89 -13.44 3.86
CA VAL A 672 15.67 -12.23 3.60
C VAL A 672 15.66 -11.36 4.85
N ASN A 673 16.71 -10.56 5.05
CA ASN A 673 16.75 -9.62 6.16
C ASN A 673 15.69 -8.52 5.94
N ASN A 674 14.59 -8.58 6.69
CA ASN A 674 13.56 -7.54 6.72
C ASN A 674 13.53 -6.90 8.12
N PRO A 675 13.93 -5.62 8.28
CA PRO A 675 13.92 -4.94 9.57
C PRO A 675 12.52 -4.55 10.07
N TYR A 676 11.47 -4.67 9.24
CA TYR A 676 10.09 -4.30 9.58
C TYR A 676 9.25 -5.47 10.08
N LEU A 677 9.74 -6.69 9.91
CA LEU A 677 9.10 -7.88 10.45
C LEU A 677 9.63 -8.13 11.88
N PRO A 678 8.77 -8.20 12.90
CA PRO A 678 9.21 -8.50 14.26
C PRO A 678 9.64 -9.98 14.37
N ASP A 679 10.57 -10.28 15.29
CA ASP A 679 10.83 -11.66 15.68
C ASP A 679 9.56 -12.25 16.33
N SER A 680 9.09 -13.41 15.84
CA SER A 680 7.97 -14.10 16.46
C SER A 680 8.44 -14.78 17.74
N GLY A 681 8.31 -14.10 18.88
CA GLY A 681 8.54 -14.72 20.20
C GLY A 681 7.45 -15.75 20.59
N CYS A 682 6.58 -16.17 19.66
CA CYS A 682 5.40 -17.00 19.93
C CYS A 682 5.56 -18.41 19.35
N GLU A 683 5.08 -19.42 20.08
CA GLU A 683 5.08 -20.82 19.62
C GLU A 683 3.94 -21.10 18.63
N LEU A 684 4.15 -22.07 17.74
CA LEU A 684 3.11 -22.62 16.86
C LEU A 684 1.95 -23.19 17.67
N LEU A 685 0.72 -22.87 17.27
CA LEU A 685 -0.48 -23.38 17.91
C LEU A 685 -1.13 -24.47 17.05
N VAL A 686 -1.00 -25.73 17.45
CA VAL A 686 -1.67 -26.86 16.79
C VAL A 686 -3.05 -27.07 17.40
N ARG A 687 -4.08 -27.12 16.56
CA ARG A 687 -5.46 -27.40 16.99
C ARG A 687 -6.06 -28.55 16.16
N GLY A 688 -6.70 -29.48 16.85
CA GLY A 688 -7.39 -30.61 16.22
C GLY A 688 -8.85 -30.27 15.90
N GLY A 689 -9.31 -30.67 14.72
CA GLY A 689 -10.71 -30.51 14.26
C GLY A 689 -10.93 -29.31 13.33
N GLU A 690 -12.06 -29.34 12.60
CA GLU A 690 -12.43 -28.31 11.61
C GLU A 690 -13.07 -27.06 12.24
N ASN A 691 -13.63 -27.17 13.44
CA ASN A 691 -14.31 -26.09 14.16
C ASN A 691 -13.39 -25.53 15.25
N ILE A 692 -12.66 -24.50 14.91
CA ILE A 692 -11.72 -23.83 15.80
C ILE A 692 -12.22 -22.42 16.03
N ASP A 693 -12.88 -22.20 17.17
CA ASP A 693 -13.27 -20.87 17.58
C ASP A 693 -12.15 -20.24 18.42
N LEU A 694 -11.84 -18.98 18.14
CA LEU A 694 -10.95 -18.20 19.01
C LEU A 694 -11.66 -17.90 20.32
N ASP A 695 -10.91 -17.89 21.43
CA ASP A 695 -11.52 -17.84 22.76
C ASP A 695 -11.86 -16.40 23.19
N TYR A 696 -12.75 -15.77 22.43
CA TYR A 696 -13.26 -14.42 22.70
C TYR A 696 -14.74 -14.44 23.06
N SER A 697 -15.15 -13.49 23.90
CA SER A 697 -16.54 -13.12 24.13
C SER A 697 -16.79 -11.75 23.51
N VAL A 698 -17.91 -11.59 22.79
CA VAL A 698 -18.29 -10.34 22.14
C VAL A 698 -19.37 -9.66 22.99
N THR A 699 -19.15 -8.40 23.32
CA THR A 699 -20.18 -7.51 23.86
C THR A 699 -20.51 -6.45 22.82
N GLU A 700 -21.79 -6.30 22.52
CA GLU A 700 -22.29 -5.31 21.56
C GLU A 700 -23.20 -4.29 22.25
N ILE A 701 -22.93 -3.01 21.99
CA ILE A 701 -23.77 -1.90 22.39
C ILE A 701 -24.33 -1.29 21.11
N ASN A 702 -25.63 -1.44 20.88
CA ASN A 702 -26.30 -0.95 19.68
C ASN A 702 -27.41 0.03 20.05
N PHE A 703 -27.44 1.20 19.42
CA PHE A 703 -28.53 2.16 19.56
C PHE A 703 -28.70 3.02 18.31
N LYS A 704 -29.88 3.66 18.23
CA LYS A 704 -30.14 4.73 17.27
C LYS A 704 -29.98 6.09 17.94
N PRO A 705 -29.49 7.11 17.23
CA PRO A 705 -29.46 8.46 17.77
C PRO A 705 -30.86 8.92 18.23
N GLY A 706 -30.91 9.65 19.34
CA GLY A 706 -32.14 10.18 19.93
C GLY A 706 -32.87 9.23 20.87
N TRP A 707 -32.48 7.96 20.93
CA TRP A 707 -33.10 6.98 21.82
C TRP A 707 -32.58 7.14 23.26
N ALA A 708 -33.30 6.58 24.23
CA ALA A 708 -32.97 6.75 25.64
C ALA A 708 -31.59 6.18 26.00
N GLU A 709 -31.19 5.12 25.31
CA GLU A 709 -29.92 4.40 25.42
C GLU A 709 -28.74 5.28 25.01
N GLU A 710 -28.90 6.15 23.99
CA GLU A 710 -27.83 7.03 23.50
C GLU A 710 -27.26 7.94 24.60
N LYS A 711 -28.13 8.43 25.50
CA LYS A 711 -27.75 9.36 26.58
C LYS A 711 -26.71 8.80 27.53
N GLN A 712 -26.55 7.47 27.61
CA GLN A 712 -25.55 6.83 28.45
C GLN A 712 -24.14 6.96 27.87
N PHE A 713 -24.03 7.13 26.55
CA PHE A 713 -22.76 7.14 25.82
C PHE A 713 -22.42 8.52 25.26
N LEU A 714 -23.41 9.38 25.03
CA LEU A 714 -23.22 10.73 24.48
C LEU A 714 -22.61 11.68 25.52
N VAL A 715 -21.34 12.00 25.36
CA VAL A 715 -20.60 12.96 26.21
C VAL A 715 -20.75 14.40 25.73
N GLN A 716 -20.89 14.56 24.41
CA GLN A 716 -21.13 15.86 23.79
C GLN A 716 -22.27 15.73 22.80
N ASP A 717 -23.37 16.46 23.04
CA ASP A 717 -24.43 16.59 22.05
C ASP A 717 -24.00 17.53 20.92
N GLY A 718 -24.43 17.19 19.70
CA GLY A 718 -24.07 17.84 18.45
C GLY A 718 -24.91 17.35 17.27
N GLY A 719 -25.14 18.22 16.28
CA GLY A 719 -26.07 17.98 15.17
C GLY A 719 -27.56 18.09 15.54
N GLU A 720 -28.42 18.12 14.53
CA GLU A 720 -29.88 18.14 14.65
C GLU A 720 -30.44 16.70 14.66
N LEU A 721 -31.38 16.42 15.56
CA LEU A 721 -32.01 15.11 15.66
C LEU A 721 -33.41 15.13 15.04
N GLU A 722 -33.63 14.31 14.02
CA GLU A 722 -34.94 14.16 13.36
C GLU A 722 -35.24 12.68 13.12
N GLY A 723 -36.34 12.17 13.69
CA GLY A 723 -36.81 10.81 13.41
C GLY A 723 -35.86 9.67 13.78
N GLY A 724 -34.95 9.87 14.74
CA GLY A 724 -33.91 8.90 15.10
C GLY A 724 -32.67 8.95 14.21
N ILE A 725 -32.53 10.01 13.41
CA ILE A 725 -31.37 10.31 12.58
C ILE A 725 -30.73 11.59 13.12
N ARG A 726 -29.42 11.54 13.34
CA ARG A 726 -28.62 12.71 13.73
C ARG A 726 -27.95 13.30 12.50
N LYS A 727 -28.36 14.51 12.16
CA LYS A 727 -27.89 15.31 11.05
C LYS A 727 -26.78 16.27 11.52
N ILE A 728 -25.61 16.20 10.92
CA ILE A 728 -24.41 16.92 11.34
C ILE A 728 -24.04 17.86 10.20
N ASN A 729 -24.20 19.18 10.39
CA ASN A 729 -23.77 20.14 9.37
C ASN A 729 -22.30 20.51 9.53
N TYR A 730 -21.71 21.04 8.46
CA TYR A 730 -20.34 21.56 8.55
C TYR A 730 -20.28 22.75 9.52
N GLY A 731 -19.29 22.75 10.41
CA GLY A 731 -19.09 23.80 11.42
C GLY A 731 -19.97 23.67 12.67
N ASP A 732 -20.94 22.76 12.67
CA ASP A 732 -21.72 22.46 13.87
C ASP A 732 -20.86 21.80 14.94
N LYS A 733 -21.35 21.89 16.18
CA LYS A 733 -20.84 21.08 17.28
C LYS A 733 -21.02 19.60 16.93
N THR A 734 -19.95 18.83 17.01
CA THR A 734 -19.94 17.41 16.64
C THR A 734 -20.39 16.52 17.80
N PRO A 735 -21.21 15.48 17.58
CA PRO A 735 -21.52 14.52 18.62
C PRO A 735 -20.28 13.71 19.00
N ILE A 736 -20.05 13.55 20.30
CA ILE A 736 -18.99 12.71 20.86
C ILE A 736 -19.61 11.65 21.75
N TYR A 737 -19.24 10.39 21.49
CA TYR A 737 -19.63 9.22 22.27
C TYR A 737 -18.43 8.69 23.05
N LYS A 738 -18.66 8.13 24.24
CA LYS A 738 -17.69 7.42 25.04
C LYS A 738 -18.20 6.00 25.32
N PHE A 739 -17.39 5.02 24.99
CA PHE A 739 -17.66 3.61 25.23
C PHE A 739 -16.69 3.04 26.26
N ASP A 740 -17.16 2.11 27.08
CA ASP A 740 -16.33 1.32 28.00
C ASP A 740 -15.56 0.24 27.23
N ALA A 741 -14.23 0.34 27.28
CA ALA A 741 -13.30 -0.58 26.65
C ALA A 741 -12.48 -1.40 27.67
N ALA A 742 -12.75 -1.31 28.97
CA ALA A 742 -11.96 -1.98 30.01
C ALA A 742 -11.84 -3.50 29.83
N GLY A 743 -10.62 -4.03 29.68
CA GLY A 743 -10.39 -5.46 29.42
C GLY A 743 -10.83 -5.94 28.03
N ALA A 744 -11.02 -5.02 27.08
CA ALA A 744 -11.09 -5.35 25.67
C ALA A 744 -9.71 -5.82 25.19
N ALA A 745 -9.68 -6.90 24.40
CA ALA A 745 -8.51 -7.28 23.60
C ALA A 745 -8.61 -6.73 22.16
N ASN A 746 -9.82 -6.34 21.74
CA ASN A 746 -10.10 -5.76 20.44
C ASN A 746 -11.39 -4.93 20.55
N ALA A 747 -11.58 -3.96 19.66
CA ALA A 747 -12.80 -3.16 19.57
C ALA A 747 -13.02 -2.58 18.16
N ALA A 748 -14.29 -2.38 17.81
CA ALA A 748 -14.72 -1.83 16.53
C ALA A 748 -15.98 -0.98 16.69
N VAL A 749 -16.19 -0.07 15.74
CA VAL A 749 -17.40 0.76 15.67
C VAL A 749 -18.05 0.54 14.32
N ASP A 750 -19.27 0.01 14.32
CA ASP A 750 -20.12 -0.08 13.14
C ASP A 750 -21.11 1.09 13.13
N MET A 751 -21.42 1.57 11.94
CA MET A 751 -22.23 2.76 11.78
C MET A 751 -23.08 2.68 10.53
N VAL A 752 -24.25 3.31 10.57
CA VAL A 752 -25.11 3.51 9.41
C VAL A 752 -25.13 4.99 9.07
N LEU A 753 -24.58 5.30 7.90
CA LEU A 753 -24.19 6.65 7.50
C LEU A 753 -24.84 7.03 6.17
N GLN A 754 -25.14 8.31 6.02
CA GLN A 754 -25.55 8.92 4.76
C GLN A 754 -25.00 10.34 4.67
N GLY A 755 -24.78 10.85 3.47
CA GLY A 755 -24.39 12.24 3.24
C GLY A 755 -22.97 12.38 2.73
N ASN A 756 -22.56 13.63 2.50
CA ASN A 756 -21.32 13.92 1.83
C ASN A 756 -20.23 14.26 2.84
N ALA A 757 -19.17 13.44 2.86
CA ALA A 757 -17.93 13.71 3.56
C ALA A 757 -18.06 13.63 5.11
N LEU A 758 -18.63 12.54 5.61
CA LEU A 758 -18.61 12.22 7.04
C LEU A 758 -17.19 11.88 7.48
N THR A 759 -16.72 12.50 8.57
CA THR A 759 -15.48 12.12 9.25
C THR A 759 -15.77 11.40 10.55
N VAL A 760 -15.04 10.33 10.83
CA VAL A 760 -15.06 9.63 12.11
C VAL A 760 -13.67 9.65 12.70
N ASP A 761 -13.55 10.32 13.84
CA ASP A 761 -12.32 10.36 14.62
C ASP A 761 -12.51 9.55 15.90
N VAL A 762 -11.44 8.93 16.36
CA VAL A 762 -11.42 8.13 17.59
C VAL A 762 -10.33 8.59 18.52
N SER A 763 -10.52 8.39 19.82
CA SER A 763 -9.57 8.84 20.83
C SER A 763 -9.55 7.90 22.03
N PRO A 764 -8.37 7.64 22.64
CA PRO A 764 -8.27 6.89 23.89
C PRO A 764 -8.75 7.71 25.10
N ASP A 765 -8.63 9.04 25.04
CA ASP A 765 -8.75 9.94 26.21
C ASP A 765 -9.70 11.13 25.98
N GLY A 766 -10.26 11.27 24.78
CA GLY A 766 -11.08 12.40 24.36
C GLY A 766 -10.28 13.66 24.01
N LYS A 767 -8.94 13.60 24.04
CA LYS A 767 -8.02 14.71 23.77
C LYS A 767 -7.23 14.46 22.48
N ARG A 768 -6.68 13.26 22.32
CA ARG A 768 -5.87 12.85 21.17
C ARG A 768 -6.74 12.12 20.16
N TRP A 769 -7.01 12.79 19.04
CA TRP A 769 -7.97 12.34 18.04
C TRP A 769 -7.25 11.80 16.80
N PHE A 770 -7.65 10.60 16.37
CA PHE A 770 -7.17 9.92 15.18
C PHE A 770 -8.31 9.76 14.18
N GLN A 771 -8.18 10.32 12.97
CA GLN A 771 -9.16 10.11 11.92
C GLN A 771 -9.08 8.67 11.41
N ARG A 772 -10.22 7.97 11.40
CA ARG A 772 -10.31 6.55 10.95
C ARG A 772 -11.17 6.36 9.72
N LEU A 773 -12.12 7.26 9.48
CA LEU A 773 -12.97 7.21 8.30
C LEU A 773 -13.24 8.62 7.81
N ASN A 774 -13.17 8.80 6.50
CA ASN A 774 -13.73 9.92 5.78
C ASN A 774 -14.42 9.35 4.55
N THR A 775 -15.73 9.47 4.43
CA THR A 775 -16.48 8.84 3.35
C THR A 775 -17.70 9.67 2.95
N TRP A 776 -18.33 9.31 1.83
CA TRP A 776 -19.61 9.87 1.42
C TRP A 776 -20.50 8.78 0.82
N SER A 777 -21.80 9.00 0.91
CA SER A 777 -22.79 8.19 0.21
C SER A 777 -24.09 8.98 0.03
N ASP A 778 -24.68 8.92 -1.16
CA ASP A 778 -26.02 9.47 -1.40
C ASP A 778 -27.11 8.66 -0.69
N GLU A 779 -26.82 7.40 -0.42
CA GLU A 779 -27.69 6.42 0.21
C GLU A 779 -27.20 6.07 1.61
N SER A 780 -28.07 5.45 2.40
CA SER A 780 -27.68 4.93 3.70
C SER A 780 -26.81 3.70 3.53
N VAL A 781 -25.57 3.76 3.99
CA VAL A 781 -24.59 2.66 3.91
C VAL A 781 -24.13 2.23 5.29
N LYS A 782 -23.84 0.94 5.46
CA LYS A 782 -23.18 0.43 6.66
C LYS A 782 -21.67 0.54 6.47
N ASP A 783 -20.97 1.08 7.45
CA ASP A 783 -19.51 1.16 7.47
C ASP A 783 -18.98 0.67 8.83
N SER A 784 -17.68 0.36 8.93
CA SER A 784 -17.07 -0.09 10.18
C SER A 784 -15.60 0.28 10.27
N ILE A 785 -15.19 0.78 11.44
CA ILE A 785 -13.79 1.09 11.74
C ILE A 785 -13.25 0.17 12.83
N ASP A 786 -12.02 -0.31 12.63
CA ASP A 786 -11.23 -0.96 13.68
C ASP A 786 -10.65 0.12 14.60
N VAL A 787 -10.86 -0.07 15.91
CA VAL A 787 -10.32 0.80 16.97
C VAL A 787 -9.50 -0.02 17.98
N SER A 788 -9.04 -1.20 17.56
CA SER A 788 -8.40 -2.18 18.42
C SER A 788 -7.05 -1.72 18.97
N PHE A 789 -6.37 -0.82 18.26
CA PHE A 789 -5.15 -0.16 18.71
C PHE A 789 -5.36 0.73 19.96
N LEU A 790 -6.61 1.06 20.29
CA LEU A 790 -6.97 1.78 21.52
C LEU A 790 -7.15 0.85 22.72
N THR A 791 -7.18 -0.47 22.49
CA THR A 791 -7.54 -1.50 23.46
C THR A 791 -6.48 -2.61 23.55
N GLY A 792 -5.21 -2.23 23.45
CA GLY A 792 -4.06 -3.12 23.63
C GLY A 792 -3.75 -4.06 22.46
N SER A 793 -4.43 -3.93 21.31
CA SER A 793 -4.14 -4.76 20.14
C SER A 793 -2.80 -4.38 19.51
N ARG A 794 -1.94 -5.38 19.30
CA ARG A 794 -0.63 -5.26 18.62
C ARG A 794 -0.71 -5.37 17.10
N ASP A 795 -1.91 -5.45 16.56
CA ASP A 795 -2.11 -5.66 15.13
C ASP A 795 -1.79 -4.41 14.31
N GLU A 796 -1.89 -3.20 14.87
CA GLU A 796 -1.65 -1.95 14.17
C GLU A 796 -0.79 -1.00 15.00
N LEU A 797 0.27 -0.47 14.39
CA LEU A 797 1.05 0.63 14.94
C LEU A 797 0.46 1.96 14.46
N ILE A 798 -0.01 2.78 15.40
CA ILE A 798 -0.53 4.11 15.06
C ILE A 798 0.57 5.14 15.15
N LYS A 799 0.68 5.95 14.10
CA LYS A 799 1.56 7.12 14.05
C LYS A 799 1.04 8.18 15.03
N ILE A 800 1.81 8.45 16.07
CA ILE A 800 1.50 9.42 17.13
C ILE A 800 2.03 10.80 16.75
N ASP A 801 3.30 10.86 16.33
CA ASP A 801 3.96 12.12 15.96
C ASP A 801 5.03 11.90 14.89
N VAL A 802 5.36 12.97 14.16
CA VAL A 802 6.45 13.02 13.17
C VAL A 802 7.30 14.24 13.44
N ILE A 803 8.52 14.01 13.90
CA ILE A 803 9.48 15.05 14.22
C ILE A 803 10.43 15.21 13.04
N THR A 804 10.45 16.42 12.48
CA THR A 804 11.46 16.86 11.53
C THR A 804 12.37 17.89 12.20
N PRO A 805 13.67 17.90 11.92
CA PRO A 805 14.60 18.80 12.61
C PRO A 805 14.30 20.31 12.51
N SER A 806 13.58 20.78 11.48
CA SER A 806 13.11 22.18 11.42
C SER A 806 12.00 22.48 12.43
N GLY A 807 11.19 21.48 12.76
CA GLY A 807 10.03 21.58 13.63
C GLY A 807 10.24 21.01 15.03
N ASP A 808 11.47 20.60 15.39
CA ASP A 808 11.76 19.85 16.62
C ASP A 808 11.87 20.71 17.89
N ALA A 809 11.69 22.04 17.79
CA ALA A 809 11.93 22.97 18.89
C ALA A 809 11.08 22.68 20.15
N SER A 810 9.88 22.11 19.99
CA SER A 810 9.00 21.74 21.12
C SER A 810 9.48 20.51 21.90
N VAL A 811 10.25 19.62 21.25
CA VAL A 811 10.69 18.34 21.81
C VAL A 811 12.21 18.31 22.09
N LEU A 812 12.99 19.22 21.51
CA LEU A 812 14.43 19.34 21.71
C LEU A 812 14.78 19.91 23.09
N LYS A 813 15.42 19.08 23.94
CA LYS A 813 15.83 19.46 25.29
C LYS A 813 17.27 19.90 25.40
N GLN A 814 18.12 19.28 24.60
CA GLN A 814 19.55 19.58 24.59
C GLN A 814 20.07 19.39 23.18
N ASP A 815 20.93 20.29 22.75
CA ASP A 815 21.80 20.07 21.62
C ASP A 815 23.23 20.49 21.96
N LYS A 816 24.20 19.75 21.44
CA LYS A 816 25.62 19.99 21.65
C LYS A 816 26.35 19.66 20.36
N ASN A 817 27.06 20.64 19.80
CA ASN A 817 27.77 20.50 18.52
C ASN A 817 26.85 19.96 17.41
N THR A 818 25.61 20.44 17.35
CA THR A 818 24.68 20.12 16.27
C THR A 818 24.49 21.30 15.34
N GLN A 819 24.17 21.02 14.08
CA GLN A 819 23.91 22.06 13.10
C GLN A 819 22.73 21.65 12.21
N LEU A 820 21.75 22.54 12.09
CA LEU A 820 20.75 22.49 11.04
C LEU A 820 21.38 23.07 9.78
N LEU A 821 21.94 22.20 8.93
CA LEU A 821 22.58 22.61 7.67
C LEU A 821 21.56 22.73 6.53
N ARG A 822 20.41 22.06 6.64
CA ARG A 822 19.30 22.07 5.68
C ARG A 822 18.00 22.16 6.45
N GLU A 823 16.93 22.64 5.81
CA GLU A 823 15.62 22.80 6.47
C GLU A 823 15.13 21.52 7.14
N HIS A 824 15.53 20.32 6.71
CA HIS A 824 15.02 19.06 7.26
C HIS A 824 16.11 18.10 7.77
N CYS A 825 17.32 18.58 8.09
CA CYS A 825 18.42 17.70 8.50
C CYS A 825 19.29 18.32 9.59
N ARG A 826 19.41 17.64 10.73
CA ARG A 826 20.30 18.01 11.84
C ARG A 826 21.53 17.11 11.85
N TYR A 827 22.69 17.71 11.65
CA TYR A 827 23.98 17.03 11.74
C TYR A 827 24.55 17.15 13.15
N VAL A 828 25.32 16.14 13.53
CA VAL A 828 25.98 16.01 14.83
C VAL A 828 27.48 15.87 14.61
N GLY A 829 28.22 16.91 15.02
CA GLY A 829 29.67 16.96 14.96
C GLY A 829 30.33 16.04 15.99
N ARG A 830 31.67 16.04 16.00
CA ARG A 830 32.49 15.20 16.89
C ARG A 830 32.20 15.45 18.37
N GLY A 831 31.96 14.36 19.11
CA GLY A 831 31.54 14.41 20.53
C GLY A 831 30.25 15.21 20.79
N GLY A 832 29.45 15.42 19.73
CA GLY A 832 28.16 16.08 19.77
C GLY A 832 27.02 15.11 19.97
N HIS A 833 25.87 15.66 20.37
CA HIS A 833 24.61 14.93 20.52
C HIS A 833 23.45 15.91 20.60
N PHE A 834 22.23 15.41 20.42
CA PHE A 834 21.01 16.08 20.87
C PHE A 834 20.09 15.10 21.58
N ILE A 835 19.16 15.64 22.36
CA ILE A 835 18.18 14.90 23.15
C ILE A 835 16.78 15.41 22.83
N TYR A 836 15.90 14.49 22.45
CA TYR A 836 14.45 14.73 22.40
C TYR A 836 13.76 14.17 23.64
N GLU A 837 12.77 14.88 24.15
CA GLU A 837 11.74 14.36 25.07
C GLU A 837 10.46 14.18 24.27
N LEU A 838 9.98 12.95 24.17
CA LEU A 838 8.82 12.59 23.37
C LEU A 838 7.64 12.28 24.30
N ASP A 839 6.48 12.88 24.01
CA ASP A 839 5.23 12.56 24.71
C ASP A 839 4.75 11.16 24.32
N THR A 840 4.63 10.31 25.32
CA THR A 840 4.20 8.92 25.22
C THR A 840 3.09 8.60 26.21
N ASP A 841 2.41 9.63 26.75
CA ASP A 841 1.37 9.46 27.76
C ASP A 841 0.31 8.43 27.31
N GLY A 842 -0.07 7.51 28.18
CA GLY A 842 -1.07 6.48 27.90
C GLY A 842 -0.70 5.42 26.83
N LEU A 843 0.52 5.44 26.27
CA LEU A 843 0.98 4.34 25.41
C LEU A 843 1.36 3.13 26.26
N THR A 844 0.98 1.94 25.81
CA THR A 844 1.44 0.67 26.38
C THR A 844 2.60 0.05 25.61
N GLU A 845 2.71 0.41 24.32
CA GLU A 845 3.83 0.03 23.46
C GLU A 845 4.23 1.24 22.63
N CYS A 846 5.53 1.37 22.39
CA CYS A 846 6.07 2.46 21.61
C CYS A 846 7.21 1.98 20.72
N HIS A 847 7.15 2.37 19.46
CA HIS A 847 8.21 2.14 18.49
C HIS A 847 8.65 3.48 17.89
N LEU A 848 9.96 3.61 17.69
CA LEU A 848 10.55 4.78 17.06
C LEU A 848 11.13 4.40 15.71
N GLU A 849 10.75 5.13 14.68
CA GLU A 849 11.32 5.00 13.34
C GLU A 849 12.20 6.21 13.03
N PHE A 850 13.41 5.95 12.57
CA PHE A 850 14.43 6.96 12.28
C PHE A 850 14.77 6.94 10.79
N VAL A 851 14.81 8.12 10.18
CA VAL A 851 15.54 8.36 8.92
C VAL A 851 16.84 9.07 9.30
N MET A 852 17.93 8.31 9.37
CA MET A 852 19.21 8.77 9.93
C MET A 852 20.41 8.17 9.21
N GLY A 853 21.58 8.78 9.35
CA GLY A 853 22.77 8.33 8.62
C GLY A 853 24.09 8.75 9.23
N ASN A 854 25.17 8.23 8.63
CA ASN A 854 26.59 8.36 9.01
C ASN A 854 26.89 8.08 10.49
N GLY A 855 27.69 7.08 10.86
CA GLY A 855 28.33 7.11 12.19
C GLY A 855 27.42 7.35 13.40
N TYR A 856 26.17 6.87 13.43
CA TYR A 856 25.20 7.25 14.47
C TYR A 856 25.26 6.32 15.68
N ASN A 857 24.88 6.86 16.83
CA ASN A 857 24.46 6.13 18.02
C ASN A 857 23.15 6.73 18.53
N VAL A 858 22.17 5.88 18.81
CA VAL A 858 20.87 6.26 19.38
C VAL A 858 20.70 5.53 20.69
N GLU A 859 20.44 6.29 21.73
CA GLU A 859 20.27 5.81 23.09
C GLU A 859 18.90 6.24 23.62
N PHE A 860 18.33 5.40 24.49
CA PHE A 860 17.01 5.61 25.05
C PHE A 860 17.09 5.70 26.57
N SER A 861 16.23 6.54 27.14
CA SER A 861 16.16 6.73 28.58
C SER A 861 14.71 6.99 29.00
N ALA A 862 14.33 6.40 30.13
CA ALA A 862 13.04 6.65 30.78
C ALA A 862 13.05 7.95 31.58
N ASP A 863 14.20 8.48 32.01
CA ASP A 863 14.29 9.63 32.92
C ASP A 863 15.22 10.75 32.43
N GLY A 864 15.90 10.54 31.30
CA GLY A 864 16.89 11.45 30.75
C GLY A 864 18.25 11.38 31.48
N GLU A 865 18.37 10.56 32.52
CA GLU A 865 19.58 10.40 33.34
C GLU A 865 20.31 9.09 33.02
N TYR A 866 19.57 7.98 32.94
CA TYR A 866 20.11 6.64 32.66
C TYR A 866 19.86 6.24 31.22
N TRP A 867 20.95 6.10 30.45
CA TRP A 867 20.92 5.87 29.01
C TRP A 867 21.24 4.41 28.67
N ASN A 868 20.47 3.85 27.76
CA ASN A 868 20.66 2.49 27.25
C ASN A 868 20.95 2.57 25.75
N ASP A 869 21.96 1.82 25.30
CA ASP A 869 22.26 1.68 23.89
C ASP A 869 21.07 1.06 23.15
N GLY A 870 20.62 1.74 22.09
CA GLY A 870 19.51 1.33 21.26
C GLY A 870 19.96 0.92 19.87
N LEU A 871 20.11 1.91 18.99
CA LEU A 871 20.53 1.71 17.61
C LEU A 871 21.94 2.23 17.39
N ASN A 872 22.82 1.41 16.84
CA ASN A 872 24.18 1.80 16.48
C ASN A 872 24.53 1.27 15.09
N GLU A 873 25.32 2.02 14.34
CA GLU A 873 25.90 1.58 13.07
C GLU A 873 26.67 0.25 13.20
N ARG A 874 27.35 0.00 14.34
CA ARG A 874 28.14 -1.22 14.60
C ARG A 874 27.34 -2.52 14.51
N PHE A 875 26.01 -2.44 14.61
CA PHE A 875 25.13 -3.60 14.38
C PHE A 875 24.96 -3.93 12.89
N LYS A 876 25.72 -3.29 11.99
CA LYS A 876 25.70 -3.53 10.55
C LYS A 876 27.03 -4.14 10.05
N GLU A 877 26.94 -5.14 9.16
CA GLU A 877 28.07 -5.47 8.28
C GLU A 877 28.24 -4.34 7.24
N VAL A 878 29.29 -3.52 7.39
CA VAL A 878 29.65 -2.51 6.37
C VAL A 878 30.12 -3.25 5.11
N ARG A 879 29.35 -3.16 4.02
CA ARG A 879 29.75 -3.72 2.70
C ARG A 879 30.58 -2.71 1.90
N ASP A 880 31.42 -3.21 1.00
CA ASP A 880 32.15 -2.38 0.05
C ASP A 880 31.17 -1.53 -0.79
N GLY A 881 31.44 -0.23 -0.90
CA GLY A 881 30.57 0.75 -1.56
C GLY A 881 29.57 1.50 -0.66
N ALA A 882 29.36 1.08 0.60
CA ALA A 882 28.42 1.76 1.52
C ALA A 882 28.98 3.03 2.19
N LYS A 883 30.26 3.35 1.97
CA LYS A 883 30.99 4.47 2.57
C LYS A 883 30.85 5.76 1.74
N THR A 884 29.62 6.21 1.53
CA THR A 884 29.31 7.48 0.84
C THR A 884 28.96 8.58 1.84
N VAL A 885 29.20 9.83 1.48
CA VAL A 885 28.68 10.99 2.23
C VAL A 885 27.15 10.92 2.26
N ASP A 886 26.56 11.29 3.40
CA ASP A 886 25.11 11.37 3.60
C ASP A 886 24.35 10.04 3.38
N ALA A 887 24.98 8.90 3.67
CA ALA A 887 24.32 7.59 3.62
C ALA A 887 23.20 7.50 4.67
N ALA A 888 21.94 7.56 4.23
CA ALA A 888 20.75 7.50 5.08
C ALA A 888 20.21 6.06 5.17
N TRP A 889 19.56 5.78 6.29
CA TRP A 889 18.96 4.50 6.62
C TRP A 889 17.61 4.74 7.28
N LEU A 890 16.64 3.88 6.96
CA LEU A 890 15.41 3.74 7.72
C LEU A 890 15.63 2.66 8.80
N ARG A 891 15.35 2.98 10.06
CA ARG A 891 15.52 2.06 11.19
C ARG A 891 14.32 2.14 12.11
N ILE A 892 13.92 1.01 12.69
CA ILE A 892 12.91 0.97 13.75
C ILE A 892 13.52 0.43 15.04
N ALA A 893 13.13 0.99 16.18
CA ALA A 893 13.45 0.52 17.51
C ALA A 893 12.17 0.27 18.29
N ASP A 894 12.12 -0.83 19.04
CA ASP A 894 11.16 -1.01 20.12
C ASP A 894 11.68 -0.30 21.37
N VAL A 895 10.95 0.72 21.80
CA VAL A 895 11.28 1.52 22.99
C VAL A 895 10.26 1.33 24.11
N THR A 896 9.38 0.34 23.97
CA THR A 896 8.41 -0.05 25.01
C THR A 896 9.05 -0.23 26.39
N PRO A 897 10.25 -0.85 26.53
CA PRO A 897 10.90 -0.98 27.85
C PRO A 897 11.29 0.34 28.52
N TYR A 898 11.29 1.46 27.79
CA TYR A 898 11.67 2.79 28.29
C TYR A 898 10.47 3.70 28.55
N LEU A 899 9.24 3.22 28.34
CA LEU A 899 8.04 3.94 28.75
C LEU A 899 8.04 4.13 30.27
N ASN A 900 7.78 5.35 30.72
CA ASN A 900 7.76 5.71 32.14
C ASN A 900 6.35 6.11 32.60
N GLU A 901 6.16 6.22 33.91
CA GLU A 901 4.90 6.68 34.50
C GLU A 901 4.60 8.17 34.21
N ASN A 902 5.62 8.95 33.85
CA ASN A 902 5.48 10.37 33.53
C ASN A 902 4.97 10.61 32.10
N GLY A 903 4.75 9.56 31.31
CA GLY A 903 4.29 9.67 29.93
C GLY A 903 5.32 10.29 28.98
N SER A 904 6.61 10.08 29.19
CA SER A 904 7.65 10.60 28.31
C SER A 904 8.82 9.63 28.12
N ILE A 905 9.45 9.67 26.94
CA ILE A 905 10.72 8.98 26.70
C ILE A 905 11.77 9.97 26.20
N TYR A 906 13.02 9.75 26.59
CA TYR A 906 14.14 10.54 26.13
C TYR A 906 14.95 9.78 25.10
N VAL A 907 15.26 10.46 23.99
CA VAL A 907 16.03 9.89 22.88
C VAL A 907 17.27 10.74 22.66
N ARG A 908 18.45 10.15 22.87
CA ARG A 908 19.73 10.79 22.58
C ARG A 908 20.25 10.29 21.26
N PHE A 909 20.46 11.20 20.33
CA PHE A 909 21.12 10.93 19.08
C PHE A 909 22.53 11.54 19.13
N SER A 910 23.56 10.72 18.94
CA SER A 910 24.95 11.15 18.99
C SER A 910 25.75 10.61 17.82
N ASN A 911 26.94 11.17 17.66
CA ASN A 911 27.92 10.65 16.74
C ASN A 911 28.77 9.56 17.44
N ASN A 912 28.94 8.42 16.78
CA ASN A 912 29.73 7.28 17.27
C ASN A 912 31.26 7.42 16.97
N ASP A 913 31.68 8.58 16.48
CA ASP A 913 33.03 8.93 16.06
C ASP A 913 33.59 8.20 14.83
N SER A 914 32.75 7.54 14.02
CA SER A 914 33.15 6.84 12.78
C SER A 914 33.22 7.73 11.53
N PHE A 915 33.42 9.04 11.70
CA PHE A 915 33.43 10.07 10.64
C PHE A 915 34.34 9.75 9.45
N GLU A 916 35.48 9.11 9.70
CA GLU A 916 36.48 8.77 8.68
C GLU A 916 35.89 7.83 7.62
N ASN A 917 34.88 7.00 7.98
CA ASN A 917 34.17 6.14 7.05
C ASN A 917 33.19 6.90 6.14
N TYR A 918 32.90 8.17 6.42
CA TYR A 918 31.86 8.98 5.77
C TYR A 918 32.41 10.32 5.27
N GLN A 919 33.66 10.32 4.81
CA GLN A 919 34.40 11.50 4.33
C GLN A 919 34.36 12.69 5.31
N ASN A 920 34.47 12.39 6.61
CA ASN A 920 34.41 13.36 7.69
C ASN A 920 33.05 14.08 7.87
N THR A 921 31.96 13.48 7.38
CA THR A 921 30.60 13.99 7.60
C THR A 921 30.04 13.42 8.89
N GLY A 922 29.42 14.27 9.71
CA GLY A 922 28.79 13.86 10.95
C GLY A 922 27.53 13.03 10.76
N ALA A 923 27.15 12.33 11.82
CA ALA A 923 25.85 11.68 11.96
C ALA A 923 24.74 12.68 11.77
N PHE A 924 23.63 12.24 11.18
CA PHE A 924 22.51 13.11 10.96
C PHE A 924 21.18 12.41 11.19
N LEU A 925 20.19 13.22 11.58
CA LEU A 925 18.79 12.83 11.64
C LEU A 925 17.99 13.71 10.67
N ARG A 926 17.14 13.08 9.86
CA ARG A 926 16.19 13.74 8.96
C ARG A 926 14.76 13.66 9.47
N ARG A 927 14.38 12.54 10.08
CA ARG A 927 13.03 12.33 10.61
C ARG A 927 13.05 11.32 11.74
N LEU A 928 12.20 11.55 12.72
CA LEU A 928 11.83 10.61 13.76
C LEU A 928 10.30 10.47 13.78
N THR A 929 9.77 9.27 13.56
CA THR A 929 8.35 8.98 13.68
C THR A 929 8.10 8.20 14.96
N VAL A 930 7.15 8.64 15.77
CA VAL A 930 6.69 7.95 16.98
C VAL A 930 5.47 7.11 16.62
N TYR A 931 5.54 5.81 16.86
CA TYR A 931 4.41 4.90 16.77
C TYR A 931 4.05 4.37 18.14
N GLY A 932 2.76 4.08 18.37
CA GLY A 932 2.32 3.51 19.63
C GLY A 932 1.01 2.75 19.56
N ILE A 933 0.75 2.04 20.65
CA ILE A 933 -0.50 1.34 20.96
C ILE A 933 -0.98 1.85 22.31
N PHE A 934 -2.29 2.00 22.47
CA PHE A 934 -2.92 2.36 23.73
C PHE A 934 -3.65 1.14 24.30
N ASP A 935 -3.79 1.08 25.62
CA ASP A 935 -4.68 0.16 26.32
C ASP A 935 -5.62 0.95 27.21
N SER A 936 -6.56 1.66 26.58
CA SER A 936 -7.49 2.53 27.29
C SER A 936 -8.73 1.75 27.74
N ASP A 937 -9.17 2.02 28.97
CA ASP A 937 -10.47 1.59 29.47
C ASP A 937 -11.64 2.29 28.76
N SER A 938 -11.38 3.25 27.88
CA SER A 938 -12.41 3.98 27.15
C SER A 938 -12.04 4.26 25.70
N VAL A 939 -13.05 4.20 24.83
CA VAL A 939 -12.94 4.66 23.45
C VAL A 939 -13.91 5.80 23.24
N TYR A 940 -13.38 6.95 22.79
CA TYR A 940 -14.18 8.09 22.37
C TYR A 940 -14.32 8.08 20.85
N VAL A 941 -15.52 8.40 20.36
CA VAL A 941 -15.82 8.48 18.92
C VAL A 941 -16.49 9.80 18.63
N ARG A 942 -15.93 10.55 17.68
CA ARG A 942 -16.44 11.86 17.24
C ARG A 942 -16.88 11.75 15.78
N PHE A 943 -18.11 12.15 15.51
CA PHE A 943 -18.64 12.23 14.14
C PHE A 943 -18.68 13.68 13.69
N GLY A 944 -18.04 13.97 12.57
CA GLY A 944 -18.01 15.29 11.97
C GLY A 944 -18.54 15.26 10.55
N ASN A 945 -18.81 16.46 10.04
CA ASN A 945 -19.01 16.67 8.61
C ASN A 945 -17.81 17.44 8.06
N CYS A 946 -17.27 16.99 6.93
CA CYS A 946 -16.16 17.62 6.25
C CYS A 946 -16.67 18.77 5.37
N PRO A 947 -15.94 19.90 5.28
CA PRO A 947 -16.41 21.09 4.58
C PRO A 947 -16.55 20.97 3.06
N PHE A 948 -16.06 19.90 2.44
CA PHE A 948 -15.72 19.87 1.01
C PHE A 948 -16.73 19.09 0.13
N GLY A 949 -17.92 18.79 0.65
CA GLY A 949 -18.93 17.95 0.00
C GLY A 949 -20.07 18.71 -0.71
N ARG A 950 -20.73 18.04 -1.68
CA ARG A 950 -21.92 18.56 -2.40
C ARG A 950 -23.14 18.85 -1.49
N ARG A 951 -23.17 18.27 -0.29
CA ARG A 951 -24.24 18.40 0.69
C ARG A 951 -23.64 18.97 1.97
N GLU A 952 -24.31 19.95 2.56
CA GLU A 952 -23.87 20.61 3.80
C GLU A 952 -24.03 19.73 5.05
N GLN A 953 -24.56 18.51 4.90
CA GLN A 953 -25.05 17.67 5.99
C GLN A 953 -24.66 16.19 5.82
N ALA A 954 -24.12 15.61 6.88
CA ALA A 954 -23.98 14.17 7.09
C ALA A 954 -25.07 13.66 8.03
N ALA A 955 -25.42 12.38 7.96
CA ALA A 955 -26.48 11.76 8.74
C ALA A 955 -25.99 10.43 9.34
N LEU A 956 -26.21 10.26 10.64
CA LEU A 956 -25.97 9.04 11.40
C LEU A 956 -27.33 8.47 11.83
N SER A 957 -27.64 7.23 11.46
CA SER A 957 -28.93 6.59 11.77
C SER A 957 -28.82 5.32 12.62
N GLY A 958 -27.59 4.83 12.86
CA GLY A 958 -27.32 3.71 13.74
C GLY A 958 -25.86 3.63 14.13
N LEU A 959 -25.60 3.19 15.36
CA LEU A 959 -24.26 3.04 15.92
C LEU A 959 -24.17 1.75 16.73
N THR A 960 -23.14 0.96 16.47
CA THR A 960 -22.84 -0.25 17.25
C THR A 960 -21.37 -0.24 17.67
N PHE A 961 -21.11 -0.29 18.97
CA PHE A 961 -19.77 -0.52 19.50
C PHE A 961 -19.63 -2.01 19.85
N ARG A 962 -18.61 -2.66 19.28
CA ARG A 962 -18.28 -4.06 19.52
C ARG A 962 -16.98 -4.13 20.30
N LYS A 963 -16.99 -4.89 21.38
CA LYS A 963 -15.83 -5.15 22.24
C LYS A 963 -15.63 -6.64 22.38
N TRP A 964 -14.39 -7.09 22.22
CA TRP A 964 -14.01 -8.48 22.42
C TRP A 964 -13.13 -8.62 23.63
N SER A 965 -13.49 -9.51 24.54
CA SER A 965 -12.68 -9.85 25.72
C SER A 965 -12.26 -11.31 25.64
N LYS A 966 -10.99 -11.60 25.95
CA LYS A 966 -10.52 -12.99 26.09
C LYS A 966 -11.40 -13.68 27.13
N LYS A 967 -11.94 -14.87 26.82
CA LYS A 967 -12.68 -15.61 27.84
C LYS A 967 -11.71 -15.92 28.99
N GLN A 968 -12.13 -15.64 30.22
CA GLN A 968 -11.36 -16.08 31.37
C GLN A 968 -11.31 -17.61 31.31
N LYS A 969 -10.12 -18.18 31.13
CA LYS A 969 -9.94 -19.61 31.38
C LYS A 969 -10.27 -19.85 32.83
N PHE A 970 -11.46 -20.38 33.11
CA PHE A 970 -11.75 -20.98 34.40
C PHE A 970 -10.76 -22.13 34.56
N ASN A 971 -9.77 -21.95 35.44
CA ASN A 971 -8.89 -23.04 35.88
C ASN A 971 -9.79 -24.11 36.51
N ASN A 972 -10.11 -25.15 35.76
CA ASN A 972 -10.70 -26.40 36.25
C ASN A 972 -9.61 -27.46 36.34
#